data_AF-A0A972GZJ2-F1
#
_entry.id   AF-A0A972GZJ2-F1
#
_cell.length_a   1.000
_cell.length_b   1.000
_cell.length_c   1.000
_cell.angle_alpha   90.00
_cell.angle_beta   90.00
_cell.angle_gamma   90.00
#
_symmetry.space_group_name_H-M   'P 1'
#
loop_
_entity.id
_entity.type
_entity.pdbx_description
1 polymer ?
#
loop_
_entity_poly.entity_id
_entity_poly.type
_entity_poly.pdbx_seq_one_letter_code
_entity_poly.pdbx_strand_id
1 'polypeptide(L)'
;MQLRKMYALFSMMMFYFLLGWSATLYAASSPLTKHDTTSGVGFFDLTVTLDWTPDQADKDGRLKTAFEQFAKDTFMMTEGKQKIRKLFVFVDSAQMNSSDIRMLDSGGRSNANPAGLFKNGARILTYTSFSSGTVRSNTYIGHTIAHEFAHYAHALYDEYSGGRSSSSWPTTPLSGDNARPTIMNSQGTYQVFSTITDYDTAPEQKTAQWRYYGSSAWETLVRNPTNDTRPSAYRTSNGRVRYAEFSGVTAPAATALTAPTTGWDSDFEIIYMEGGSIAVLVIDDSGSMGGSRMTAAIGAAKQFIDLMSLGEKVAVVGFDSSARVDFALTELVDESNRTAAKAAIDGLSAGGGTDFTSALATAQTVLAATTSSDNRYLVMMSDGEADAPDTSWYQTNSVPIYTIALGDGADATVLQSMANATNGLYVNSPTNEELANVYAEVRRATGAGSNETLAASSEADLLTGNSNTWVTNIGSSDGSTLFRVAWVAGTVAFQLTDPNGVIITPSNLPDGVTYSNDSNYAIYTIDAPANGDWTAQVTADADGNVTYEVTTQSLLNVALLLTGGNFPEPIGIMATVTGPEAVIGATVIASIEVPVGADAVADMALRDDGVAPDQLADDGVYSGVFAGYSVNGEYMFNVIASNPDGVATFDSAGTLEAGDDAAAVALTSFSRAAVDDLTVADVVEQPTNSANATLLSVDNTTMWGAITVDEGVVWYKFNATQGATYYIQTSGLLTWDLNDMATLLTLYDTDATTELASSSHYDGGDVSYVEWTAPATDTYYVKVAHASPGTGSYGLTVGGSSVYSNSFGVSSNAVGSSGGGGFGIFGCSVSTNADGSVDPTLLLLILVAAFGFMLRRRSNSTDA
;
A
#
# COMPACT_ATOMS: atom_id res chain seq x y z
N MET A 1 -33.20 32.65 4.94
CA MET A 1 -32.59 31.90 3.82
C MET A 1 -31.10 31.60 4.09
N GLN A 2 -30.28 32.58 4.49
CA GLN A 2 -28.89 32.32 4.91
C GLN A 2 -28.75 31.51 6.21
N LEU A 3 -29.64 31.69 7.20
CA LEU A 3 -29.63 30.85 8.42
C LEU A 3 -30.02 29.37 8.16
N ARG A 4 -30.83 29.09 7.13
CA ARG A 4 -31.14 27.69 6.75
C ARG A 4 -29.97 27.04 6.02
N LYS A 5 -29.20 27.80 5.23
CA LYS A 5 -27.93 27.33 4.65
C LYS A 5 -26.89 27.06 5.74
N MET A 6 -26.77 27.93 6.74
CA MET A 6 -25.88 27.69 7.89
C MET A 6 -26.29 26.48 8.73
N TYR A 7 -27.59 26.25 8.99
CA TYR A 7 -28.03 25.07 9.73
C TYR A 7 -27.94 23.77 8.93
N ALA A 8 -28.09 23.82 7.60
CA ALA A 8 -27.85 22.67 6.72
C ALA A 8 -26.35 22.32 6.68
N LEU A 9 -25.47 23.32 6.56
CA LEU A 9 -24.02 23.16 6.70
C LEU A 9 -23.62 22.62 8.09
N PHE A 10 -24.23 23.11 9.17
CA PHE A 10 -23.92 22.66 10.53
C PHE A 10 -24.45 21.24 10.83
N SER A 11 -25.53 20.82 10.16
CA SER A 11 -26.07 19.45 10.26
C SER A 11 -25.36 18.47 9.33
N MET A 12 -24.80 18.93 8.19
CA MET A 12 -23.86 18.16 7.36
C MET A 12 -22.50 18.00 8.08
N MET A 13 -22.00 19.04 8.75
CA MET A 13 -20.73 19.00 9.50
C MET A 13 -20.73 18.04 10.70
N MET A 14 -21.90 17.72 11.28
CA MET A 14 -21.98 16.70 12.34
C MET A 14 -21.98 15.26 11.79
N PHE A 15 -22.19 15.08 10.49
CA PHE A 15 -22.11 13.79 9.80
C PHE A 15 -20.65 13.40 9.47
N TYR A 16 -19.74 14.38 9.36
CA TYR A 16 -18.30 14.17 9.17
C TYR A 16 -17.59 13.49 10.36
N PHE A 17 -18.24 13.39 11.52
CA PHE A 17 -17.59 13.02 12.79
C PHE A 17 -17.41 11.53 13.06
N LEU A 18 -17.85 10.65 12.16
CA LEU A 18 -17.82 9.20 12.38
C LEU A 18 -17.19 8.42 11.23
N LEU A 19 -16.81 9.08 10.14
CA LEU A 19 -16.49 8.45 8.87
C LEU A 19 -15.01 8.05 8.81
N GLY A 20 -14.62 7.04 9.57
CA GLY A 20 -13.37 6.34 9.31
C GLY A 20 -13.50 5.60 8.00
N TRP A 21 -12.92 6.13 6.93
CA TRP A 21 -12.70 5.34 5.74
C TRP A 21 -11.56 4.37 6.05
N SER A 22 -11.71 3.13 5.59
CA SER A 22 -10.62 2.18 5.58
C SER A 22 -9.68 2.50 4.43
N ALA A 23 -8.38 2.42 4.74
CA ALA A 23 -7.27 2.37 3.80
C ALA A 23 -7.68 1.77 2.46
N THR A 24 -7.75 2.61 1.45
CA THR A 24 -8.20 2.17 0.13
C THR A 24 -7.03 1.42 -0.52
N LEU A 25 -6.96 0.11 -0.29
CA LEU A 25 -5.92 -0.75 -0.86
C LEU A 25 -6.16 -0.92 -2.37
N TYR A 26 -5.49 -0.10 -3.17
CA TYR A 26 -5.23 -0.44 -4.56
C TYR A 26 -4.21 -1.57 -4.63
N ALA A 27 -4.40 -2.50 -5.57
CA ALA A 27 -3.51 -3.58 -5.98
C ALA A 27 -2.53 -4.17 -4.93
N ALA A 28 -3.04 -4.56 -3.76
CA ALA A 28 -2.28 -5.48 -2.91
C ALA A 28 -1.79 -6.68 -3.75
N SER A 29 -0.58 -7.17 -3.47
CA SER A 29 -0.15 -8.48 -3.98
C SER A 29 -1.27 -9.48 -3.76
N SER A 30 -1.51 -10.37 -4.73
CA SER A 30 -2.60 -11.34 -4.63
C SER A 30 -2.68 -11.97 -3.22
N PRO A 31 -3.88 -12.11 -2.64
CA PRO A 31 -4.03 -12.74 -1.32
C PRO A 31 -3.60 -14.23 -1.33
N LEU A 32 -3.43 -14.81 -2.52
CA LEU A 32 -2.86 -16.15 -2.72
C LEU A 32 -1.32 -16.18 -2.57
N THR A 33 -0.65 -15.04 -2.72
CA THR A 33 0.79 -14.90 -2.52
C THR A 33 1.11 -15.06 -1.04
N LYS A 34 1.95 -16.04 -0.69
CA LYS A 34 2.29 -16.35 0.71
C LYS A 34 3.76 -16.70 0.86
N HIS A 35 4.28 -16.39 2.04
CA HIS A 35 5.55 -16.93 2.53
C HIS A 35 5.39 -17.42 3.96
N ASP A 36 5.81 -18.65 4.22
CA ASP A 36 5.89 -19.22 5.57
C ASP A 36 7.17 -20.05 5.75
N THR A 37 7.67 -20.13 6.97
CA THR A 37 8.88 -20.90 7.29
C THR A 37 8.52 -22.06 8.21
N THR A 38 8.75 -23.29 7.73
CA THR A 38 8.54 -24.52 8.51
C THR A 38 9.83 -25.33 8.56
N SER A 39 10.25 -25.72 9.77
CA SER A 39 11.48 -26.50 10.01
C SER A 39 12.75 -25.90 9.39
N GLY A 40 12.83 -24.57 9.32
CA GLY A 40 13.97 -23.84 8.75
C GLY A 40 14.04 -23.82 7.22
N VAL A 41 12.94 -24.18 6.55
CA VAL A 41 12.73 -24.05 5.10
C VAL A 41 11.60 -23.05 4.87
N GLY A 42 11.83 -22.07 4.00
CA GLY A 42 10.80 -21.15 3.52
C GLY A 42 10.01 -21.73 2.36
N PHE A 43 8.71 -21.48 2.34
CA PHE A 43 7.79 -21.89 1.28
C PHE A 43 7.14 -20.66 0.67
N PHE A 44 7.16 -20.57 -0.66
CA PHE A 44 6.47 -19.53 -1.41
C PHE A 44 5.25 -20.13 -2.12
N ASP A 45 4.09 -19.53 -1.91
CA ASP A 45 2.97 -19.63 -2.84
C ASP A 45 2.97 -18.36 -3.67
N LEU A 46 2.92 -18.47 -5.00
CA LEU A 46 2.98 -17.34 -5.92
C LEU A 46 1.86 -17.43 -6.95
N THR A 47 1.55 -16.27 -7.54
CA THR A 47 0.57 -16.13 -8.61
C THR A 47 1.27 -15.88 -9.95
N VAL A 48 0.75 -16.52 -10.99
CA VAL A 48 1.21 -16.36 -12.37
C VAL A 48 0.01 -15.99 -13.20
N THR A 49 0.14 -15.03 -14.11
CA THR A 49 -0.85 -14.82 -15.15
C THR A 49 -0.24 -14.94 -16.53
N LEU A 50 -1.04 -15.41 -17.49
CA LEU A 50 -0.67 -15.59 -18.89
C LEU A 50 -1.46 -14.60 -19.76
N ASP A 51 -0.82 -13.97 -20.75
CA ASP A 51 -1.52 -13.11 -21.73
C ASP A 51 -2.26 -13.92 -22.82
N TRP A 52 -2.30 -15.24 -22.66
CA TRP A 52 -2.96 -16.17 -23.57
C TRP A 52 -3.72 -17.26 -22.79
N THR A 53 -4.56 -17.98 -23.51
CA THR A 53 -5.25 -19.18 -23.00
C THR A 53 -4.48 -20.44 -23.43
N PRO A 54 -3.80 -21.15 -22.52
CA PRO A 54 -2.98 -22.30 -22.86
C PRO A 54 -3.84 -23.54 -23.15
N ASP A 55 -3.52 -24.26 -24.23
CA ASP A 55 -4.08 -25.59 -24.45
C ASP A 55 -3.41 -26.65 -23.55
N GLN A 56 -3.94 -27.87 -23.54
CA GLN A 56 -3.40 -28.94 -22.69
C GLN A 56 -1.94 -29.32 -23.03
N ALA A 57 -1.54 -29.22 -24.30
CA ALA A 57 -0.17 -29.53 -24.71
C ALA A 57 0.81 -28.45 -24.21
N ASP A 58 0.37 -27.20 -24.17
CA ASP A 58 1.11 -26.08 -23.60
C ASP A 58 1.28 -26.23 -22.09
N LYS A 59 0.19 -26.60 -21.39
CA LYS A 59 0.21 -26.90 -19.95
C LYS A 59 1.18 -28.03 -19.60
N ASP A 60 1.05 -29.17 -20.27
CA ASP A 60 1.85 -30.38 -19.99
C ASP A 60 3.30 -30.26 -20.47
N GLY A 61 3.55 -29.41 -21.48
CA GLY A 61 4.84 -29.19 -22.11
C GLY A 61 5.56 -27.95 -21.59
N ARG A 62 5.19 -26.78 -22.14
CA ARG A 62 5.89 -25.50 -21.91
C ARG A 62 5.81 -25.05 -20.47
N LEU A 63 4.60 -24.89 -19.96
CA LEU A 63 4.34 -24.31 -18.65
C LEU A 63 4.86 -25.22 -17.53
N LYS A 64 4.49 -26.51 -17.55
CA LYS A 64 4.99 -27.49 -16.58
C LYS A 64 6.51 -27.53 -16.51
N THR A 65 7.20 -27.63 -17.65
CA THR A 65 8.67 -27.68 -17.69
C THR A 65 9.31 -26.39 -17.16
N ALA A 66 8.76 -25.22 -17.54
CA ALA A 66 9.28 -23.94 -17.07
C ALA A 66 9.11 -23.77 -15.57
N PHE A 67 7.93 -24.07 -15.03
CA PHE A 67 7.62 -23.92 -13.62
C PHE A 67 8.35 -24.93 -12.72
N GLU A 68 8.49 -26.18 -13.17
CA GLU A 68 9.33 -27.17 -12.47
C GLU A 68 10.79 -26.72 -12.42
N GLN A 69 11.31 -26.16 -13.51
CA GLN A 69 12.68 -25.66 -13.56
C GLN A 69 12.86 -24.43 -12.66
N PHE A 70 11.90 -23.50 -12.64
CA PHE A 70 11.89 -22.35 -11.72
C PHE A 70 11.93 -22.79 -10.24
N ALA A 71 11.06 -23.74 -9.85
CA ALA A 71 11.02 -24.27 -8.50
C ALA A 71 12.34 -24.95 -8.10
N LYS A 72 12.90 -25.74 -9.02
CA LYS A 72 14.20 -26.41 -8.83
C LYS A 72 15.34 -25.43 -8.67
N ASP A 73 15.44 -24.40 -9.52
CA ASP A 73 16.52 -23.41 -9.46
C ASP A 73 16.46 -22.58 -8.20
N THR A 74 15.26 -22.19 -7.76
CA THR A 74 15.05 -21.50 -6.49
C THR A 74 15.58 -22.32 -5.32
N PHE A 75 15.30 -23.63 -5.32
CA PHE A 75 15.82 -24.55 -4.31
C PHE A 75 17.34 -24.72 -4.39
N MET A 76 17.91 -24.82 -5.59
CA MET A 76 19.36 -24.95 -5.81
C MET A 76 20.11 -23.68 -5.36
N MET A 77 19.69 -22.51 -5.82
CA MET A 77 20.40 -21.25 -5.57
C MET A 77 20.39 -20.83 -4.10
N THR A 78 19.39 -21.31 -3.34
CA THR A 78 19.24 -21.07 -1.90
C THR A 78 19.78 -22.21 -1.03
N GLU A 79 20.50 -23.19 -1.60
CA GLU A 79 21.02 -24.37 -0.88
C GLU A 79 19.93 -25.10 -0.07
N GLY A 80 18.74 -25.21 -0.66
CA GLY A 80 17.58 -25.89 -0.10
C GLY A 80 16.86 -25.14 1.02
N LYS A 81 17.18 -23.86 1.25
CA LYS A 81 16.52 -23.03 2.27
C LYS A 81 15.14 -22.57 1.86
N GLN A 82 14.83 -22.51 0.57
CA GLN A 82 13.55 -22.04 0.07
C GLN A 82 13.00 -22.95 -1.02
N LYS A 83 11.67 -23.09 -1.05
CA LYS A 83 10.93 -23.86 -2.04
C LYS A 83 9.77 -23.03 -2.60
N ILE A 84 9.47 -23.25 -3.88
CA ILE A 84 8.17 -22.88 -4.44
C ILE A 84 7.21 -24.03 -4.11
N ARG A 85 6.09 -23.71 -3.47
CA ARG A 85 5.07 -24.66 -3.02
C ARG A 85 3.88 -24.66 -3.97
N LYS A 86 3.21 -23.52 -4.16
CA LYS A 86 2.09 -23.42 -5.10
C LYS A 86 2.32 -22.34 -6.14
N LEU A 87 1.98 -22.63 -7.38
CA LEU A 87 1.83 -21.64 -8.45
C LEU A 87 0.37 -21.62 -8.90
N PHE A 88 -0.32 -20.53 -8.60
CA PHE A 88 -1.69 -20.29 -9.06
C PHE A 88 -1.63 -19.59 -10.42
N VAL A 89 -1.97 -20.30 -11.49
CA VAL A 89 -1.82 -19.85 -12.88
C VAL A 89 -3.14 -19.38 -13.45
N PHE A 90 -3.32 -18.07 -13.54
CA PHE A 90 -4.45 -17.41 -14.18
C PHE A 90 -4.23 -17.28 -15.68
N VAL A 91 -5.29 -17.48 -16.46
CA VAL A 91 -5.25 -17.47 -17.93
C VAL A 91 -5.98 -16.24 -18.49
N ASP A 92 -5.81 -15.99 -19.79
CA ASP A 92 -6.55 -14.95 -20.54
C ASP A 92 -6.43 -13.54 -19.94
N SER A 93 -5.22 -13.19 -19.49
CA SER A 93 -4.88 -11.90 -18.89
C SER A 93 -5.66 -11.50 -17.62
N ALA A 94 -6.42 -12.39 -16.99
CA ALA A 94 -7.36 -12.04 -15.91
C ALA A 94 -6.72 -11.29 -14.73
N GLN A 95 -5.47 -11.62 -14.34
CA GLN A 95 -4.81 -11.13 -13.12
C GLN A 95 -3.49 -10.42 -13.37
N MET A 96 -3.34 -9.72 -14.48
CA MET A 96 -2.11 -9.00 -14.79
C MET A 96 -1.75 -8.01 -13.68
N ASN A 97 -2.68 -7.22 -13.15
CA ASN A 97 -2.34 -6.20 -12.13
C ASN A 97 -1.91 -6.75 -10.77
N SER A 98 -2.33 -7.96 -10.42
CA SER A 98 -2.22 -8.52 -9.07
C SER A 98 -1.25 -9.71 -8.98
N SER A 99 -0.82 -10.27 -10.12
CA SER A 99 0.03 -11.46 -10.13
C SER A 99 1.50 -11.14 -9.89
N ASP A 100 2.18 -12.01 -9.14
CA ASP A 100 3.62 -11.95 -8.92
C ASP A 100 4.40 -12.09 -10.23
N ILE A 101 3.94 -12.96 -11.14
CA ILE A 101 4.58 -13.24 -12.42
C ILE A 101 3.59 -12.99 -13.57
N ARG A 102 3.93 -12.07 -14.46
CA ARG A 102 3.27 -11.90 -15.77
C ARG A 102 4.08 -12.63 -16.83
N MET A 103 3.46 -13.57 -17.51
CA MET A 103 4.07 -14.29 -18.62
C MET A 103 3.41 -13.85 -19.92
N LEU A 104 4.22 -13.37 -20.86
CA LEU A 104 3.79 -12.87 -22.16
C LEU A 104 4.25 -13.82 -23.28
N ASP A 105 3.34 -14.26 -24.15
CA ASP A 105 3.66 -15.10 -25.31
C ASP A 105 4.18 -14.27 -26.50
N SER A 106 5.23 -13.51 -26.22
CA SER A 106 5.83 -12.58 -27.16
C SER A 106 7.35 -12.51 -26.98
N GLY A 107 7.99 -11.78 -27.89
CA GLY A 107 9.42 -11.49 -27.82
C GLY A 107 9.67 -10.26 -26.96
N GLY A 108 10.52 -10.40 -25.96
CA GLY A 108 10.92 -9.29 -25.10
C GLY A 108 12.01 -9.68 -24.12
N ARG A 109 12.26 -8.78 -23.17
CA ARG A 109 13.27 -8.95 -22.13
C ARG A 109 12.58 -9.11 -20.79
N SER A 110 12.91 -10.18 -20.08
CA SER A 110 12.36 -10.37 -18.74
C SER A 110 12.99 -9.35 -17.78
N ASN A 111 12.22 -8.93 -16.79
CA ASN A 111 12.65 -8.01 -15.75
C ASN A 111 11.82 -8.23 -14.47
N ALA A 112 12.22 -7.61 -13.37
CA ALA A 112 11.47 -7.60 -12.13
C ALA A 112 11.69 -6.32 -11.34
N ASN A 113 10.70 -5.96 -10.51
CA ASN A 113 10.84 -4.93 -9.49
C ASN A 113 11.63 -5.50 -8.29
N PRO A 114 12.81 -4.94 -7.95
CA PRO A 114 13.58 -5.41 -6.81
C PRO A 114 12.81 -5.23 -5.49
N ALA A 115 12.90 -6.22 -4.60
CA ALA A 115 12.15 -6.23 -3.34
C ALA A 115 10.62 -6.09 -3.53
N GLY A 116 10.07 -6.59 -4.63
CA GLY A 116 8.67 -6.45 -5.02
C GLY A 116 7.70 -7.38 -4.30
N LEU A 117 8.17 -8.46 -3.67
CA LEU A 117 7.28 -9.41 -2.99
C LEU A 117 6.45 -8.71 -1.90
N PHE A 118 5.14 -8.94 -1.92
CA PHE A 118 4.14 -8.29 -1.05
C PHE A 118 3.98 -6.78 -1.26
N LYS A 119 4.52 -6.24 -2.35
CA LYS A 119 4.35 -4.83 -2.71
C LYS A 119 3.38 -4.68 -3.84
N ASN A 120 2.54 -3.66 -3.69
CA ASN A 120 1.55 -3.30 -4.67
C ASN A 120 2.19 -2.90 -6.00
N GLY A 121 1.65 -3.45 -7.10
CA GLY A 121 2.08 -3.16 -8.49
C GLY A 121 3.43 -3.76 -8.90
N ALA A 122 4.23 -4.22 -7.95
CA ALA A 122 5.53 -4.84 -8.19
C ALA A 122 5.36 -6.28 -8.68
N ARG A 123 6.22 -6.71 -9.62
CA ARG A 123 6.10 -8.03 -10.25
C ARG A 123 7.39 -8.51 -10.90
N ILE A 124 7.30 -9.71 -11.46
CA ILE A 124 8.18 -10.29 -12.47
C ILE A 124 7.47 -10.24 -13.82
N LEU A 125 8.13 -9.73 -14.84
CA LEU A 125 7.71 -9.81 -16.23
C LEU A 125 8.56 -10.84 -16.97
N THR A 126 7.93 -11.81 -17.63
CA THR A 126 8.63 -12.88 -18.34
C THR A 126 8.09 -13.08 -19.75
N TYR A 127 9.01 -13.16 -20.71
CA TYR A 127 8.69 -13.39 -22.12
C TYR A 127 9.02 -14.82 -22.55
N THR A 128 8.18 -15.44 -23.38
CA THR A 128 8.42 -16.78 -23.94
C THR A 128 9.47 -16.79 -25.04
N SER A 129 9.75 -15.63 -25.64
CA SER A 129 10.73 -15.46 -26.72
C SER A 129 11.73 -14.35 -26.41
N PHE A 130 12.93 -14.43 -26.98
CA PHE A 130 13.87 -13.31 -26.99
C PHE A 130 13.32 -12.17 -27.87
N SER A 131 13.79 -10.93 -27.68
CA SER A 131 13.42 -9.79 -28.52
C SER A 131 13.76 -9.98 -30.01
N SER A 132 14.66 -10.91 -30.34
CA SER A 132 14.94 -11.35 -31.71
C SER A 132 13.82 -12.21 -32.33
N GLY A 133 12.77 -12.53 -31.58
CA GLY A 133 11.71 -13.47 -31.94
C GLY A 133 12.10 -14.94 -31.79
N THR A 134 13.31 -15.25 -31.32
CA THR A 134 13.72 -16.64 -31.08
C THR A 134 13.02 -17.18 -29.84
N VAL A 135 12.25 -18.25 -29.99
CA VAL A 135 11.55 -18.92 -28.88
C VAL A 135 12.57 -19.46 -27.88
N ARG A 136 12.36 -19.18 -26.59
CA ARG A 136 13.20 -19.70 -25.51
C ARG A 136 12.86 -21.17 -25.27
N SER A 137 13.84 -21.99 -24.86
CA SER A 137 13.52 -23.35 -24.42
C SER A 137 12.71 -23.29 -23.12
N ASN A 138 11.81 -24.26 -22.91
CA ASN A 138 10.95 -24.29 -21.71
C ASN A 138 11.78 -24.24 -20.41
N THR A 139 12.92 -24.93 -20.38
CA THR A 139 13.85 -24.88 -19.23
C THR A 139 14.48 -23.50 -19.05
N TYR A 140 14.83 -22.82 -20.14
CA TYR A 140 15.42 -21.49 -20.08
C TYR A 140 14.41 -20.43 -19.60
N ILE A 141 13.12 -20.61 -19.91
CA ILE A 141 12.05 -19.79 -19.29
C ILE A 141 12.11 -19.95 -17.77
N GLY A 142 12.16 -21.19 -17.26
CA GLY A 142 12.26 -21.44 -15.81
C GLY A 142 13.51 -20.84 -15.16
N HIS A 143 14.68 -20.99 -15.79
CA HIS A 143 15.92 -20.33 -15.36
C HIS A 143 15.76 -18.81 -15.28
N THR A 144 15.07 -18.23 -16.24
CA THR A 144 14.83 -16.78 -16.28
C THR A 144 13.89 -16.36 -15.14
N ILE A 145 12.78 -17.08 -14.91
CA ILE A 145 11.89 -16.76 -13.79
C ILE A 145 12.66 -16.85 -12.45
N ALA A 146 13.55 -17.83 -12.27
CA ALA A 146 14.37 -17.95 -11.05
C ALA A 146 15.34 -16.77 -10.86
N HIS A 147 15.94 -16.29 -11.95
CA HIS A 147 16.77 -15.09 -11.96
C HIS A 147 15.95 -13.85 -11.55
N GLU A 148 14.81 -13.62 -12.20
CA GLU A 148 13.93 -12.49 -11.87
C GLU A 148 13.38 -12.59 -10.44
N PHE A 149 13.09 -13.79 -9.97
CA PHE A 149 12.63 -14.04 -8.61
C PHE A 149 13.67 -13.64 -7.56
N ALA A 150 14.97 -13.76 -7.87
CA ALA A 150 16.02 -13.30 -6.97
C ALA A 150 16.02 -11.76 -6.82
N HIS A 151 15.69 -11.01 -7.88
CA HIS A 151 15.43 -9.57 -7.77
C HIS A 151 14.16 -9.31 -6.95
N TYR A 152 13.07 -9.96 -7.34
CA TYR A 152 11.73 -9.72 -6.78
C TYR A 152 11.62 -10.05 -5.28
N ALA A 153 12.03 -11.25 -4.87
CA ALA A 153 11.91 -11.69 -3.48
C ALA A 153 13.09 -11.23 -2.61
N HIS A 154 14.31 -11.20 -3.14
CA HIS A 154 15.51 -11.01 -2.31
C HIS A 154 16.19 -9.66 -2.49
N ALA A 155 15.74 -8.86 -3.46
CA ALA A 155 16.37 -7.59 -3.82
C ALA A 155 17.86 -7.75 -4.16
N LEU A 156 18.25 -8.88 -4.77
CA LEU A 156 19.59 -9.07 -5.31
C LEU A 156 19.72 -8.33 -6.64
N TYR A 157 20.95 -8.08 -7.09
CA TYR A 157 21.21 -7.38 -8.36
C TYR A 157 22.11 -8.20 -9.28
N ASP A 158 22.11 -7.77 -10.54
CA ASP A 158 22.82 -8.43 -11.62
C ASP A 158 24.34 -8.50 -11.40
N GLU A 159 24.91 -9.61 -11.87
CA GLU A 159 26.32 -9.91 -11.75
C GLU A 159 27.00 -10.18 -13.11
N TYR A 160 26.36 -9.81 -14.23
CA TYR A 160 26.96 -9.84 -15.58
C TYR A 160 27.69 -8.53 -15.93
N SER A 161 28.33 -8.50 -17.10
CA SER A 161 28.96 -7.31 -17.68
C SER A 161 28.03 -6.64 -18.68
N GLY A 162 27.65 -5.38 -18.42
CA GLY A 162 26.67 -4.64 -19.22
C GLY A 162 27.27 -3.92 -20.43
N GLY A 163 26.44 -3.21 -21.19
CA GLY A 163 26.87 -2.39 -22.34
C GLY A 163 27.36 -0.99 -21.99
N ARG A 164 26.98 -0.46 -20.81
CA ARG A 164 27.22 0.94 -20.43
C ARG A 164 28.58 1.14 -19.77
N SER A 165 29.30 2.21 -20.13
CA SER A 165 30.59 2.52 -19.49
C SER A 165 30.44 3.17 -18.11
N SER A 166 29.31 3.82 -17.83
CA SER A 166 28.96 4.44 -16.56
C SER A 166 27.45 4.52 -16.39
N SER A 167 26.98 4.58 -15.14
CA SER A 167 25.58 4.82 -14.78
C SER A 167 25.53 5.62 -13.48
N SER A 168 24.56 6.53 -13.34
CA SER A 168 24.20 7.11 -12.04
C SER A 168 23.58 6.06 -11.11
N TRP A 169 23.11 4.95 -11.69
CA TRP A 169 22.40 3.87 -11.01
C TRP A 169 23.38 2.76 -10.63
N PRO A 170 23.65 2.52 -9.33
CA PRO A 170 24.58 1.48 -8.88
C PRO A 170 24.10 0.07 -9.25
N THR A 171 22.80 -0.07 -9.50
CA THR A 171 22.06 -1.28 -9.84
C THR A 171 22.20 -1.70 -11.31
N THR A 172 22.69 -0.81 -12.19
CA THR A 172 22.89 -1.12 -13.61
C THR A 172 24.25 -1.77 -13.84
N PRO A 173 24.33 -2.93 -14.53
CA PRO A 173 25.61 -3.50 -14.93
C PRO A 173 26.38 -2.66 -15.94
N LEU A 174 27.69 -2.59 -15.77
CA LEU A 174 28.59 -1.78 -16.59
C LEU A 174 29.53 -2.66 -17.42
N SER A 175 30.03 -2.10 -18.52
CA SER A 175 30.99 -2.76 -19.43
C SER A 175 32.35 -3.04 -18.78
N GLY A 176 32.62 -2.42 -17.63
CA GLY A 176 33.82 -2.68 -16.82
C GLY A 176 33.62 -3.75 -15.75
N ASP A 177 32.42 -4.34 -15.64
CA ASP A 177 32.10 -5.33 -14.62
C ASP A 177 32.66 -6.69 -15.00
N ASN A 178 33.18 -7.40 -14.00
CA ASN A 178 33.65 -8.76 -14.17
C ASN A 178 32.54 -9.73 -13.78
N ALA A 179 31.96 -10.40 -14.78
CA ALA A 179 30.87 -11.33 -14.60
C ALA A 179 31.16 -12.43 -13.56
N ARG A 180 30.18 -12.80 -12.73
CA ARG A 180 30.29 -13.87 -11.71
C ARG A 180 29.66 -15.18 -12.19
N PRO A 181 30.12 -16.37 -11.75
CA PRO A 181 29.56 -17.65 -12.17
C PRO A 181 28.25 -17.99 -11.42
N THR A 182 27.23 -17.15 -11.57
CA THR A 182 25.99 -17.20 -10.79
C THR A 182 24.76 -17.09 -11.66
N ILE A 183 23.61 -17.45 -11.08
CA ILE A 183 22.30 -17.30 -11.74
C ILE A 183 22.03 -15.84 -12.10
N MET A 184 22.56 -14.89 -11.32
CA MET A 184 22.46 -13.43 -11.55
C MET A 184 23.33 -12.92 -12.72
N ASN A 185 24.09 -13.78 -13.38
CA ASN A 185 24.86 -13.45 -14.58
C ASN A 185 24.41 -14.28 -15.79
N SER A 186 24.31 -15.60 -15.61
CA SER A 186 23.99 -16.53 -16.70
C SER A 186 23.12 -17.66 -16.16
N GLN A 187 21.82 -17.39 -16.12
CA GLN A 187 20.81 -18.26 -15.54
C GLN A 187 20.72 -19.64 -16.21
N GLY A 188 21.05 -19.74 -17.50
CA GLY A 188 21.10 -21.01 -18.22
C GLY A 188 22.34 -21.86 -17.91
N THR A 189 23.34 -21.31 -17.21
CA THR A 189 24.62 -21.99 -16.94
C THR A 189 24.86 -22.24 -15.46
N TYR A 190 24.47 -21.30 -14.60
CA TYR A 190 24.75 -21.35 -13.16
C TYR A 190 23.45 -21.22 -12.37
N GLN A 191 23.20 -22.14 -11.44
CA GLN A 191 22.01 -22.15 -10.58
C GLN A 191 22.41 -21.95 -9.10
N VAL A 192 23.33 -21.02 -8.86
CA VAL A 192 23.87 -20.67 -7.54
C VAL A 192 23.98 -19.15 -7.37
N PHE A 193 23.90 -18.68 -6.13
CA PHE A 193 24.19 -17.30 -5.76
C PHE A 193 25.68 -17.08 -5.46
N SER A 194 26.15 -15.83 -5.60
CA SER A 194 27.53 -15.46 -5.29
C SER A 194 27.85 -15.57 -3.80
N THR A 195 29.09 -15.96 -3.55
CA THR A 195 29.72 -16.08 -2.24
C THR A 195 30.79 -15.00 -2.09
N ILE A 196 31.33 -14.82 -0.88
CA ILE A 196 32.40 -13.84 -0.65
C ILE A 196 33.63 -14.10 -1.53
N THR A 197 33.95 -15.37 -1.81
CA THR A 197 35.10 -15.74 -2.65
C THR A 197 34.95 -15.30 -4.11
N ASP A 198 33.73 -14.99 -4.56
CA ASP A 198 33.51 -14.38 -5.87
C ASP A 198 33.93 -12.90 -5.92
N TYR A 199 34.28 -12.31 -4.78
CA TYR A 199 34.59 -10.89 -4.60
C TYR A 199 35.90 -10.64 -3.81
N ASP A 200 36.84 -11.58 -3.82
CA ASP A 200 38.09 -11.51 -3.04
C ASP A 200 39.01 -10.35 -3.48
N THR A 201 38.90 -9.86 -4.72
CA THR A 201 39.78 -8.82 -5.25
C THR A 201 39.04 -7.56 -5.73
N ALA A 202 39.68 -6.40 -5.61
CA ALA A 202 39.10 -5.12 -6.03
C ALA A 202 38.60 -5.07 -7.50
N PRO A 203 39.22 -5.77 -8.48
CA PRO A 203 38.65 -5.88 -9.82
C PRO A 203 37.30 -6.62 -9.87
N GLU A 204 37.05 -7.56 -8.98
CA GLU A 204 35.83 -8.38 -8.95
C GLU A 204 34.68 -7.66 -8.23
N GLN A 205 35.03 -6.77 -7.31
CA GLN A 205 34.17 -5.89 -6.52
C GLN A 205 33.56 -4.75 -7.35
N LYS A 206 32.96 -5.10 -8.49
CA LYS A 206 32.46 -4.13 -9.46
C LYS A 206 31.05 -4.38 -9.95
N THR A 207 30.49 -5.57 -9.84
CA THR A 207 29.11 -5.87 -10.30
C THR A 207 28.07 -4.94 -9.69
N ALA A 208 26.85 -4.92 -10.25
CA ALA A 208 25.75 -4.13 -9.69
C ALA A 208 25.44 -4.55 -8.24
N GLN A 209 25.45 -5.86 -7.98
CA GLN A 209 25.34 -6.43 -6.62
C GLN A 209 26.36 -5.83 -5.66
N TRP A 210 27.64 -5.80 -6.03
CA TRP A 210 28.68 -5.26 -5.16
C TRP A 210 28.59 -3.74 -5.01
N ARG A 211 28.32 -3.01 -6.09
CA ARG A 211 28.13 -1.55 -6.01
C ARG A 211 26.99 -1.17 -5.09
N TYR A 212 25.90 -1.92 -5.11
CA TYR A 212 24.72 -1.62 -4.31
C TYR A 212 24.90 -2.02 -2.84
N TYR A 213 25.32 -3.26 -2.56
CA TYR A 213 25.38 -3.78 -1.19
C TYR A 213 26.77 -3.85 -0.58
N GLY A 214 27.84 -3.75 -1.37
CA GLY A 214 29.21 -4.00 -0.91
C GLY A 214 29.46 -5.43 -0.43
N SER A 215 28.63 -6.40 -0.87
CA SER A 215 28.66 -7.78 -0.40
C SER A 215 28.13 -8.76 -1.44
N SER A 216 28.47 -10.04 -1.30
CA SER A 216 27.92 -11.10 -2.16
C SER A 216 26.42 -11.32 -1.94
N ALA A 217 25.76 -12.06 -2.82
CA ALA A 217 24.36 -12.42 -2.66
C ALA A 217 24.10 -13.20 -1.37
N TRP A 218 24.91 -14.22 -1.06
CA TRP A 218 24.79 -14.99 0.19
C TRP A 218 25.00 -14.14 1.45
N GLU A 219 26.01 -13.26 1.46
CA GLU A 219 26.21 -12.33 2.58
C GLU A 219 25.02 -11.39 2.76
N THR A 220 24.40 -10.97 1.64
CA THR A 220 23.20 -10.15 1.66
C THR A 220 22.02 -10.92 2.26
N LEU A 221 21.75 -12.15 1.81
CA LEU A 221 20.62 -12.96 2.31
C LEU A 221 20.68 -13.23 3.82
N VAL A 222 21.86 -13.57 4.35
CA VAL A 222 22.01 -13.89 5.79
C VAL A 222 22.10 -12.66 6.68
N ARG A 223 22.47 -11.50 6.12
CA ARG A 223 22.53 -10.24 6.85
C ARG A 223 21.12 -9.77 7.20
N ASN A 224 20.98 -9.11 8.36
CA ASN A 224 19.74 -8.41 8.68
C ASN A 224 19.57 -7.20 7.75
N PRO A 225 18.41 -7.01 7.06
CA PRO A 225 18.20 -5.88 6.16
C PRO A 225 18.49 -4.49 6.75
N THR A 226 18.31 -4.32 8.06
CA THR A 226 18.67 -3.07 8.78
C THR A 226 20.16 -2.72 8.71
N ASN A 227 21.02 -3.69 8.39
CA ASN A 227 22.46 -3.53 8.25
C ASN A 227 22.91 -3.49 6.79
N ASP A 228 21.97 -3.37 5.83
CA ASP A 228 22.35 -3.22 4.42
C ASP A 228 23.07 -1.90 4.20
N THR A 229 24.32 -1.98 3.76
CA THR A 229 25.09 -0.84 3.30
C THR A 229 24.58 -0.42 1.94
N ARG A 230 23.73 0.63 1.88
CA ARG A 230 23.18 1.21 0.65
C ARG A 230 23.76 2.61 0.41
N PRO A 231 24.01 3.03 -0.84
CA PRO A 231 24.34 4.42 -1.13
C PRO A 231 23.22 5.34 -0.63
N SER A 232 23.56 6.52 -0.11
CA SER A 232 22.64 7.39 0.63
C SER A 232 21.37 7.80 -0.15
N ALA A 233 21.44 7.86 -1.48
CA ALA A 233 20.30 8.13 -2.35
C ALA A 233 19.27 6.98 -2.45
N TYR A 234 19.57 5.77 -1.95
CA TYR A 234 18.74 4.55 -2.10
C TYR A 234 18.38 3.91 -0.75
N ARG A 235 18.43 4.68 0.33
CA ARG A 235 18.19 4.17 1.70
C ARG A 235 16.71 3.96 2.02
N THR A 236 15.83 4.69 1.36
CA THR A 236 14.38 4.71 1.58
C THR A 236 13.60 3.96 0.50
N SER A 237 14.24 3.61 -0.63
CA SER A 237 13.68 2.68 -1.61
C SER A 237 13.62 1.27 -1.02
N ASN A 238 12.43 0.89 -0.54
CA ASN A 238 11.98 -0.50 -0.46
C ASN A 238 12.96 -1.47 0.24
N GLY A 239 12.90 -1.53 1.57
CA GLY A 239 13.63 -2.55 2.35
C GLY A 239 13.38 -3.96 1.82
N ARG A 240 14.42 -4.80 1.75
CA ARG A 240 14.27 -6.21 1.36
C ARG A 240 13.66 -6.99 2.52
N VAL A 241 12.87 -8.01 2.21
CA VAL A 241 12.23 -8.87 3.21
C VAL A 241 13.30 -9.65 4.00
N ARG A 242 13.15 -9.70 5.33
CA ARG A 242 13.97 -10.58 6.18
C ARG A 242 13.31 -11.95 6.28
N TYR A 243 13.91 -12.95 5.65
CA TYR A 243 13.43 -14.33 5.71
C TYR A 243 14.00 -15.06 6.93
N ALA A 244 13.13 -15.78 7.67
CA ALA A 244 13.50 -16.44 8.91
C ALA A 244 14.47 -17.63 8.68
N GLU A 245 14.34 -18.32 7.56
CA GLU A 245 15.18 -19.46 7.15
C GLU A 245 16.66 -19.11 6.94
N PHE A 246 16.98 -17.83 6.70
CA PHE A 246 18.36 -17.35 6.60
C PHE A 246 18.89 -16.78 7.93
N SER A 247 18.03 -16.60 8.94
CA SER A 247 18.44 -16.04 10.22
C SER A 247 19.40 -16.98 10.96
N GLY A 248 20.60 -16.49 11.25
CA GLY A 248 21.64 -17.28 11.92
C GLY A 248 22.38 -18.27 11.01
N VAL A 249 22.10 -18.25 9.70
CA VAL A 249 22.88 -18.99 8.70
C VAL A 249 24.20 -18.25 8.47
N THR A 250 25.30 -18.98 8.37
CA THR A 250 26.58 -18.42 7.92
C THR A 250 26.62 -18.45 6.40
N ALA A 251 27.01 -17.35 5.76
CA ALA A 251 27.18 -17.31 4.32
C ALA A 251 28.19 -18.41 3.87
N PRO A 252 27.81 -19.31 2.95
CA PRO A 252 28.70 -20.36 2.49
C PRO A 252 29.85 -19.78 1.65
N ALA A 253 31.02 -20.43 1.73
CA ALA A 253 32.08 -20.25 0.74
C ALA A 253 31.75 -21.03 -0.54
N ALA A 254 32.31 -20.66 -1.69
CA ALA A 254 32.04 -21.35 -2.97
C ALA A 254 32.26 -22.87 -2.90
N THR A 255 33.27 -23.33 -2.16
CA THR A 255 33.56 -24.77 -2.01
C THR A 255 32.54 -25.54 -1.16
N ALA A 256 31.67 -24.82 -0.44
CA ALA A 256 30.64 -25.40 0.42
C ALA A 256 29.25 -25.46 -0.26
N LEU A 257 29.09 -24.84 -1.43
CA LEU A 257 27.86 -24.93 -2.21
C LEU A 257 27.67 -26.33 -2.75
N THR A 258 26.48 -26.88 -2.55
CA THR A 258 26.10 -28.22 -3.00
C THR A 258 25.10 -28.20 -4.14
N ALA A 259 24.36 -27.09 -4.31
CA ALA A 259 23.29 -26.88 -5.29
C ALA A 259 22.35 -28.11 -5.36
N PRO A 260 21.65 -28.43 -4.27
CA PRO A 260 20.92 -29.69 -4.14
C PRO A 260 19.85 -29.81 -5.24
N THR A 261 19.86 -30.91 -5.99
CA THR A 261 18.98 -31.10 -7.17
C THR A 261 17.73 -31.94 -6.89
N THR A 262 17.57 -32.43 -5.66
CA THR A 262 16.45 -33.29 -5.22
C THR A 262 15.79 -32.71 -3.97
N GLY A 263 14.47 -32.92 -3.83
CA GLY A 263 13.69 -32.47 -2.67
C GLY A 263 12.98 -31.13 -2.85
N TRP A 264 13.09 -30.50 -4.03
CA TRP A 264 12.37 -29.27 -4.36
C TRP A 264 10.87 -29.51 -4.64
N ASP A 265 10.51 -30.73 -5.02
CA ASP A 265 9.22 -31.10 -5.63
C ASP A 265 8.18 -31.65 -4.65
N SER A 266 8.56 -32.00 -3.42
CA SER A 266 7.68 -32.71 -2.47
C SER A 266 6.38 -31.99 -2.15
N ASP A 267 6.40 -30.67 -2.21
CA ASP A 267 5.29 -29.79 -1.86
C ASP A 267 4.87 -28.91 -3.06
N PHE A 268 5.46 -29.13 -4.24
CA PHE A 268 5.27 -28.30 -5.42
C PHE A 268 4.00 -28.67 -6.19
N GLU A 269 3.14 -27.70 -6.44
CA GLU A 269 1.87 -27.85 -7.14
C GLU A 269 1.65 -26.68 -8.13
N ILE A 270 1.21 -27.01 -9.35
CA ILE A 270 0.74 -26.03 -10.34
C ILE A 270 -0.79 -26.12 -10.37
N ILE A 271 -1.46 -25.01 -10.08
CA ILE A 271 -2.91 -24.91 -10.00
C ILE A 271 -3.37 -23.95 -11.09
N TYR A 272 -3.96 -24.48 -12.17
CA TYR A 272 -4.53 -23.65 -13.22
C TYR A 272 -5.88 -23.09 -12.75
N MET A 273 -5.97 -21.76 -12.65
CA MET A 273 -7.14 -21.02 -12.18
C MET A 273 -8.11 -20.79 -13.34
N GLU A 274 -8.75 -21.87 -13.79
CA GLU A 274 -9.66 -21.86 -14.94
C GLU A 274 -11.13 -21.64 -14.56
N GLY A 275 -11.44 -21.72 -13.26
CA GLY A 275 -12.75 -21.36 -12.73
C GLY A 275 -12.85 -19.84 -12.54
N GLY A 276 -14.01 -19.27 -12.89
CA GLY A 276 -14.33 -17.89 -12.51
C GLY A 276 -14.29 -17.71 -10.98
N SER A 277 -14.18 -16.46 -10.53
CA SER A 277 -14.16 -16.15 -9.10
C SER A 277 -15.41 -16.65 -8.39
N ILE A 278 -15.24 -17.15 -7.17
CA ILE A 278 -16.30 -17.63 -6.30
C ILE A 278 -16.35 -16.75 -5.05
N ALA A 279 -17.46 -16.02 -4.89
CA ALA A 279 -17.76 -15.24 -3.72
C ALA A 279 -18.78 -15.96 -2.83
N VAL A 280 -18.50 -16.06 -1.53
CA VAL A 280 -19.54 -16.38 -0.54
C VAL A 280 -19.77 -15.14 0.31
N LEU A 281 -20.96 -14.55 0.19
CA LEU A 281 -21.40 -13.44 1.02
C LEU A 281 -22.01 -13.98 2.31
N VAL A 282 -21.40 -13.66 3.44
CA VAL A 282 -21.82 -14.06 4.78
C VAL A 282 -22.35 -12.82 5.50
N ILE A 283 -23.66 -12.76 5.72
CA ILE A 283 -24.35 -11.55 6.17
C ILE A 283 -24.97 -11.83 7.54
N ASP A 284 -24.55 -11.06 8.54
CA ASP A 284 -25.15 -11.08 9.87
C ASP A 284 -26.60 -10.60 9.79
N ASP A 285 -27.52 -11.44 10.25
CA ASP A 285 -28.92 -11.11 10.45
C ASP A 285 -29.40 -11.32 11.87
N SER A 286 -28.49 -11.11 12.82
CA SER A 286 -28.78 -11.03 14.25
C SER A 286 -29.77 -9.92 14.60
N GLY A 287 -30.36 -10.00 15.80
CA GLY A 287 -31.35 -9.01 16.25
C GLY A 287 -30.82 -7.57 16.33
N SER A 288 -29.51 -7.35 16.51
CA SER A 288 -28.88 -6.02 16.53
C SER A 288 -28.93 -5.32 15.17
N MET A 289 -28.98 -6.09 14.08
CA MET A 289 -29.12 -5.59 12.72
C MET A 289 -30.49 -4.98 12.41
N GLY A 290 -31.46 -5.06 13.33
CA GLY A 290 -32.82 -4.56 13.09
C GLY A 290 -32.89 -3.11 12.59
N GLY A 291 -33.81 -2.83 11.66
CA GLY A 291 -34.07 -1.48 11.16
C GLY A 291 -33.12 -1.05 10.04
N SER A 292 -32.47 0.12 10.20
CA SER A 292 -31.65 0.73 9.15
C SER A 292 -30.38 -0.04 8.85
N ARG A 293 -29.79 -0.75 9.83
CA ARG A 293 -28.58 -1.58 9.64
C ARG A 293 -28.82 -2.71 8.66
N MET A 294 -29.87 -3.51 8.86
CA MET A 294 -30.26 -4.58 7.93
C MET A 294 -30.63 -4.00 6.56
N THR A 295 -31.29 -2.85 6.51
CA THR A 295 -31.63 -2.20 5.23
C THR A 295 -30.37 -1.80 4.46
N ALA A 296 -29.37 -1.23 5.14
CA ALA A 296 -28.09 -0.89 4.54
C ALA A 296 -27.30 -2.14 4.13
N ALA A 297 -27.28 -3.18 4.95
CA ALA A 297 -26.63 -4.46 4.66
C ALA A 297 -27.20 -5.12 3.40
N ILE A 298 -28.53 -5.17 3.29
CA ILE A 298 -29.24 -5.66 2.09
C ILE A 298 -28.85 -4.83 0.87
N GLY A 299 -28.91 -3.49 0.96
CA GLY A 299 -28.53 -2.60 -0.15
C GLY A 299 -27.09 -2.77 -0.61
N ALA A 300 -26.14 -2.83 0.31
CA ALA A 300 -24.72 -2.99 0.02
C ALA A 300 -24.39 -4.38 -0.55
N ALA A 301 -24.99 -5.45 -0.01
CA ALA A 301 -24.83 -6.79 -0.55
C ALA A 301 -25.41 -6.92 -1.97
N LYS A 302 -26.54 -6.26 -2.27
CA LYS A 302 -27.07 -6.19 -3.64
C LYS A 302 -26.16 -5.43 -4.59
N GLN A 303 -25.55 -4.34 -4.11
CA GLN A 303 -24.52 -3.63 -4.88
C GLN A 303 -23.34 -4.54 -5.22
N PHE A 304 -22.87 -5.33 -4.25
CA PHE A 304 -21.81 -6.30 -4.50
C PHE A 304 -22.19 -7.24 -5.64
N ILE A 305 -23.41 -7.79 -5.63
CA ILE A 305 -23.93 -8.61 -6.74
C ILE A 305 -23.94 -7.85 -8.07
N ASP A 306 -24.29 -6.56 -8.09
CA ASP A 306 -24.32 -5.75 -9.31
C ASP A 306 -22.92 -5.41 -9.85
N LEU A 307 -21.90 -5.36 -8.98
CA LEU A 307 -20.51 -5.12 -9.35
C LEU A 307 -19.77 -6.41 -9.78
N MET A 308 -20.30 -7.60 -9.51
CA MET A 308 -19.71 -8.86 -9.98
C MET A 308 -19.71 -8.93 -11.52
N SER A 309 -18.77 -9.66 -12.10
CA SER A 309 -18.70 -9.92 -13.54
C SER A 309 -19.53 -11.15 -13.92
N LEU A 310 -19.96 -11.24 -15.19
CA LEU A 310 -20.52 -12.50 -15.70
C LEU A 310 -19.44 -13.59 -15.70
N GLY A 311 -19.83 -14.83 -15.43
CA GLY A 311 -18.92 -15.99 -15.25
C GLY A 311 -18.41 -16.17 -13.82
N GLU A 312 -18.58 -15.18 -12.94
CA GLU A 312 -18.35 -15.34 -11.50
C GLU A 312 -19.49 -16.15 -10.86
N LYS A 313 -19.21 -16.78 -9.72
CA LYS A 313 -20.21 -17.54 -8.95
C LYS A 313 -20.41 -16.90 -7.58
N VAL A 314 -21.64 -16.89 -7.11
CA VAL A 314 -21.99 -16.34 -5.80
C VAL A 314 -22.89 -17.28 -5.00
N ALA A 315 -22.65 -17.33 -3.69
CA ALA A 315 -23.57 -17.88 -2.70
C ALA A 315 -23.83 -16.84 -1.60
N VAL A 316 -25.01 -16.92 -0.97
CA VAL A 316 -25.39 -16.05 0.16
C VAL A 316 -25.70 -16.91 1.37
N VAL A 317 -25.07 -16.57 2.50
CA VAL A 317 -25.23 -17.21 3.80
C VAL A 317 -25.66 -16.15 4.81
N GLY A 318 -26.92 -16.19 5.24
CA GLY A 318 -27.39 -15.44 6.41
C GLY A 318 -27.06 -16.17 7.70
N PHE A 319 -26.73 -15.44 8.76
CA PHE A 319 -26.50 -16.04 10.08
C PHE A 319 -26.96 -15.17 11.25
N ASP A 320 -27.55 -15.85 12.24
CA ASP A 320 -27.94 -15.30 13.54
C ASP A 320 -27.36 -16.16 14.68
N SER A 321 -28.21 -16.79 15.50
CA SER A 321 -27.85 -17.91 16.38
C SER A 321 -27.45 -19.18 15.62
N SER A 322 -27.67 -19.22 14.31
CA SER A 322 -27.24 -20.30 13.41
C SER A 322 -27.06 -19.75 11.99
N ALA A 323 -26.37 -20.48 11.13
CA ALA A 323 -26.18 -20.09 9.73
C ALA A 323 -26.95 -20.98 8.75
N ARG A 324 -27.31 -20.41 7.61
CA ARG A 324 -28.04 -21.10 6.53
C ARG A 324 -27.61 -20.58 5.16
N VAL A 325 -27.75 -21.41 4.13
CA VAL A 325 -27.51 -21.00 2.74
C VAL A 325 -28.82 -20.45 2.17
N ASP A 326 -28.97 -19.13 2.13
CA ASP A 326 -30.15 -18.44 1.59
C ASP A 326 -30.14 -18.39 0.05
N PHE A 327 -28.95 -18.38 -0.55
CA PHE A 327 -28.77 -18.53 -2.00
C PHE A 327 -27.65 -19.53 -2.27
N ALA A 328 -28.00 -20.63 -2.96
CA ALA A 328 -27.03 -21.65 -3.33
C ALA A 328 -26.00 -21.11 -4.33
N LEU A 329 -24.79 -21.68 -4.29
CA LEU A 329 -23.71 -21.30 -5.20
C LEU A 329 -24.16 -21.38 -6.67
N THR A 330 -24.23 -20.23 -7.32
CA THR A 330 -24.77 -20.08 -8.68
C THR A 330 -23.85 -19.20 -9.51
N GLU A 331 -23.59 -19.59 -10.75
CA GLU A 331 -22.86 -18.80 -11.74
C GLU A 331 -23.75 -17.67 -12.30
N LEU A 332 -23.19 -16.47 -12.38
CA LEU A 332 -23.82 -15.31 -12.97
C LEU A 332 -23.61 -15.36 -14.50
N VAL A 333 -24.53 -16.00 -15.21
CA VAL A 333 -24.46 -16.06 -16.69
C VAL A 333 -25.26 -14.94 -17.35
N ASP A 334 -26.23 -14.36 -16.64
CA ASP A 334 -27.01 -13.21 -17.08
C ASP A 334 -27.67 -12.45 -15.90
N GLU A 335 -28.44 -11.40 -16.23
CA GLU A 335 -29.17 -10.57 -15.25
C GLU A 335 -30.26 -11.32 -14.47
N SER A 336 -30.75 -12.45 -14.97
CA SER A 336 -31.75 -13.25 -14.23
C SER A 336 -31.12 -13.91 -13.01
N ASN A 337 -29.84 -14.33 -13.10
CA ASN A 337 -29.10 -14.86 -11.96
C ASN A 337 -28.84 -13.79 -10.91
N ARG A 338 -28.42 -12.58 -11.33
CA ARG A 338 -28.26 -11.43 -10.41
C ARG A 338 -29.57 -11.12 -9.70
N THR A 339 -30.67 -11.04 -10.45
CA THR A 339 -32.00 -10.77 -9.89
C THR A 339 -32.40 -11.83 -8.85
N ALA A 340 -32.12 -13.11 -9.12
CA ALA A 340 -32.40 -14.20 -8.18
C ALA A 340 -31.57 -14.10 -6.89
N ALA A 341 -30.28 -13.79 -7.00
CA ALA A 341 -29.41 -13.58 -5.84
C ALA A 341 -29.87 -12.38 -5.00
N LYS A 342 -30.18 -11.24 -5.65
CA LYS A 342 -30.72 -10.04 -4.99
C LYS A 342 -32.06 -10.31 -4.29
N ALA A 343 -32.95 -11.09 -4.90
CA ALA A 343 -34.22 -11.46 -4.29
C ALA A 343 -34.04 -12.37 -3.04
N ALA A 344 -33.00 -13.21 -3.01
CA ALA A 344 -32.66 -13.98 -1.81
C ALA A 344 -32.12 -13.06 -0.69
N ILE A 345 -31.30 -12.06 -1.04
CA ILE A 345 -30.79 -11.06 -0.10
C ILE A 345 -31.92 -10.19 0.47
N ASP A 346 -32.88 -9.77 -0.36
CA ASP A 346 -34.08 -9.03 0.08
C ASP A 346 -34.93 -9.83 1.10
N GLY A 347 -34.75 -11.16 1.16
CA GLY A 347 -35.45 -12.04 2.09
C GLY A 347 -34.81 -12.15 3.48
N LEU A 348 -33.62 -11.59 3.70
CA LEU A 348 -32.94 -11.60 5.00
C LEU A 348 -33.68 -10.72 6.01
N SER A 349 -33.71 -11.16 7.27
CA SER A 349 -34.44 -10.43 8.32
C SER A 349 -33.80 -10.60 9.68
N ALA A 350 -33.63 -9.50 10.41
CA ALA A 350 -33.00 -9.47 11.72
C ALA A 350 -33.74 -10.33 12.77
N GLY A 351 -33.04 -11.22 13.45
CA GLY A 351 -33.55 -12.08 14.52
C GLY A 351 -32.42 -12.80 15.26
N GLY A 352 -32.70 -13.52 16.35
CA GLY A 352 -31.69 -14.35 17.02
C GLY A 352 -30.49 -13.59 17.63
N GLY A 353 -29.39 -14.32 17.82
CA GLY A 353 -28.10 -13.84 18.34
C GLY A 353 -27.02 -13.81 17.24
N THR A 354 -25.75 -13.96 17.59
CA THR A 354 -24.61 -13.88 16.64
C THR A 354 -23.67 -15.08 16.85
N ASP A 355 -23.49 -15.93 15.84
CA ASP A 355 -22.60 -17.12 15.88
C ASP A 355 -21.68 -17.22 14.65
N PHE A 356 -20.48 -16.65 14.78
CA PHE A 356 -19.43 -16.67 13.75
C PHE A 356 -18.93 -18.09 13.44
N THR A 357 -18.98 -19.01 14.40
CA THR A 357 -18.53 -20.40 14.18
C THR A 357 -19.46 -21.11 13.22
N SER A 358 -20.78 -20.98 13.41
CA SER A 358 -21.77 -21.56 12.50
C SER A 358 -21.68 -20.95 11.10
N ALA A 359 -21.45 -19.63 11.02
CA ALA A 359 -21.31 -18.89 9.78
C ALA A 359 -20.14 -19.40 8.93
N LEU A 360 -18.94 -19.46 9.53
CA LEU A 360 -17.73 -19.95 8.84
C LEU A 360 -17.84 -21.44 8.50
N ALA A 361 -18.43 -22.28 9.34
CA ALA A 361 -18.62 -23.71 9.03
C ALA A 361 -19.56 -23.92 7.82
N THR A 362 -20.60 -23.08 7.69
CA THR A 362 -21.56 -23.15 6.60
C THR A 362 -20.95 -22.66 5.30
N ALA A 363 -20.27 -21.51 5.33
CA ALA A 363 -19.54 -20.99 4.18
C ALA A 363 -18.41 -21.95 3.72
N GLN A 364 -17.70 -22.58 4.66
CA GLN A 364 -16.72 -23.63 4.37
C GLN A 364 -17.37 -24.80 3.63
N THR A 365 -18.56 -25.22 4.02
CA THR A 365 -19.27 -26.34 3.35
C THR A 365 -19.58 -25.99 1.89
N VAL A 366 -19.97 -24.73 1.60
CA VAL A 366 -20.19 -24.24 0.24
C VAL A 366 -18.88 -24.25 -0.57
N LEU A 367 -17.81 -23.68 -0.01
CA LEU A 367 -16.51 -23.56 -0.70
C LEU A 367 -15.76 -24.89 -0.85
N ALA A 368 -15.95 -25.83 0.08
CA ALA A 368 -15.36 -27.16 0.00
C ALA A 368 -16.01 -28.05 -1.08
N ALA A 369 -17.18 -27.66 -1.60
CA ALA A 369 -17.84 -28.33 -2.72
C ALA A 369 -17.30 -27.90 -4.10
N THR A 370 -16.39 -26.93 -4.14
CA THR A 370 -15.77 -26.41 -5.38
C THR A 370 -14.35 -26.96 -5.54
N THR A 371 -13.66 -26.66 -6.65
CA THR A 371 -12.30 -27.15 -6.90
C THR A 371 -11.25 -26.15 -6.42
N SER A 372 -10.01 -26.62 -6.19
CA SER A 372 -8.88 -25.74 -5.85
C SER A 372 -8.46 -24.81 -7.00
N SER A 373 -8.92 -25.10 -8.22
CA SER A 373 -8.75 -24.27 -9.42
C SER A 373 -9.73 -23.09 -9.51
N ASP A 374 -10.69 -22.97 -8.57
CA ASP A 374 -11.55 -21.80 -8.48
C ASP A 374 -10.87 -20.72 -7.61
N ASN A 375 -10.94 -19.46 -8.02
CA ASN A 375 -10.50 -18.34 -7.20
C ASN A 375 -11.56 -18.03 -6.13
N ARG A 376 -11.35 -18.51 -4.90
CA ARG A 376 -12.39 -18.53 -3.85
C ARG A 376 -12.10 -17.50 -2.78
N TYR A 377 -13.11 -16.72 -2.43
CA TYR A 377 -13.05 -15.80 -1.29
C TYR A 377 -14.38 -15.70 -0.57
N LEU A 378 -14.32 -15.21 0.67
CA LEU A 378 -15.46 -15.01 1.54
C LEU A 378 -15.54 -13.53 1.91
N VAL A 379 -16.72 -12.92 1.83
CA VAL A 379 -16.98 -11.57 2.36
C VAL A 379 -17.96 -11.70 3.50
N MET A 380 -17.53 -11.35 4.71
CA MET A 380 -18.32 -11.42 5.93
C MET A 380 -18.60 -10.02 6.48
N MET A 381 -19.84 -9.75 6.85
CA MET A 381 -20.22 -8.49 7.50
C MET A 381 -20.99 -8.76 8.79
N SER A 382 -20.67 -8.01 9.86
CA SER A 382 -21.36 -8.11 11.16
C SER A 382 -21.35 -6.79 11.94
N ASP A 383 -22.40 -6.54 12.73
CA ASP A 383 -22.52 -5.41 13.68
C ASP A 383 -22.37 -5.81 15.15
N GLY A 384 -22.05 -7.08 15.42
CA GLY A 384 -22.12 -7.70 16.73
C GLY A 384 -20.82 -8.33 17.23
N GLU A 385 -20.89 -8.83 18.46
CA GLU A 385 -19.78 -9.52 19.12
C GLU A 385 -20.01 -11.04 19.11
N ALA A 386 -18.97 -11.79 18.78
CA ALA A 386 -18.94 -13.24 18.95
C ALA A 386 -17.50 -13.73 19.19
N ASP A 387 -17.37 -14.96 19.70
CA ASP A 387 -16.06 -15.59 19.89
C ASP A 387 -15.36 -15.81 18.54
N ALA A 388 -14.03 -15.67 18.54
CA ALA A 388 -13.22 -15.91 17.35
C ALA A 388 -13.35 -17.38 16.88
N PRO A 389 -13.81 -17.63 15.63
CA PRO A 389 -13.94 -18.98 15.09
C PRO A 389 -12.59 -19.55 14.63
N ASP A 390 -12.54 -20.86 14.37
CA ASP A 390 -11.39 -21.50 13.75
C ASP A 390 -11.32 -21.16 12.25
N THR A 391 -10.22 -20.53 11.83
CA THR A 391 -9.97 -20.16 10.42
C THR A 391 -8.98 -21.11 9.71
N SER A 392 -8.54 -22.20 10.35
CA SER A 392 -7.47 -23.06 9.85
C SER A 392 -7.74 -23.66 8.47
N TRP A 393 -9.00 -23.99 8.16
CA TRP A 393 -9.37 -24.52 6.83
C TRP A 393 -9.15 -23.48 5.74
N TYR A 394 -9.55 -22.23 5.98
CA TYR A 394 -9.40 -21.11 5.05
C TYR A 394 -7.93 -20.82 4.75
N GLN A 395 -7.09 -20.83 5.79
CA GLN A 395 -5.63 -20.67 5.67
C GLN A 395 -5.00 -21.76 4.79
N THR A 396 -5.33 -23.02 5.11
CA THR A 396 -4.78 -24.22 4.44
C THR A 396 -5.19 -24.29 2.97
N ASN A 397 -6.40 -23.84 2.65
CA ASN A 397 -6.96 -23.87 1.29
C ASN A 397 -6.75 -22.57 0.51
N SER A 398 -6.00 -21.62 1.07
CA SER A 398 -5.78 -20.28 0.49
C SER A 398 -7.08 -19.60 0.07
N VAL A 399 -8.06 -19.60 0.97
CA VAL A 399 -9.33 -18.86 0.82
C VAL A 399 -9.27 -17.63 1.73
N PRO A 400 -9.14 -16.42 1.18
CA PRO A 400 -9.11 -15.20 1.97
C PRO A 400 -10.52 -14.87 2.52
N ILE A 401 -10.56 -14.36 3.75
CA ILE A 401 -11.76 -13.83 4.41
C ILE A 401 -11.65 -12.31 4.43
N TYR A 402 -12.55 -11.65 3.74
CA TYR A 402 -12.75 -10.21 3.78
C TYR A 402 -13.81 -9.92 4.85
N THR A 403 -13.52 -9.08 5.82
CA THR A 403 -14.43 -8.79 6.94
C THR A 403 -14.82 -7.32 6.97
N ILE A 404 -16.10 -7.05 7.22
CA ILE A 404 -16.67 -5.72 7.32
C ILE A 404 -17.30 -5.57 8.71
N ALA A 405 -16.81 -4.63 9.52
CA ALA A 405 -17.43 -4.25 10.79
C ALA A 405 -18.45 -3.15 10.56
N LEU A 406 -19.71 -3.35 10.94
CA LEU A 406 -20.76 -2.33 10.82
C LEU A 406 -21.03 -1.64 12.17
N GLY A 407 -20.62 -0.37 12.28
CA GLY A 407 -20.82 0.48 13.45
C GLY A 407 -20.04 0.06 14.70
N ASP A 408 -20.13 0.89 15.74
CA ASP A 408 -19.33 0.76 16.97
C ASP A 408 -19.58 -0.52 17.80
N GLY A 409 -20.62 -1.29 17.46
CA GLY A 409 -20.99 -2.52 18.17
C GLY A 409 -20.27 -3.78 17.70
N ALA A 410 -19.57 -3.70 16.56
CA ALA A 410 -18.89 -4.85 15.97
C ALA A 410 -17.60 -5.20 16.75
N ASP A 411 -17.29 -6.50 16.91
CA ASP A 411 -15.99 -6.93 17.42
C ASP A 411 -14.91 -6.80 16.32
N ALA A 412 -14.44 -5.57 16.12
CA ALA A 412 -13.39 -5.21 15.17
C ALA A 412 -12.12 -6.06 15.34
N THR A 413 -11.76 -6.41 16.59
CA THR A 413 -10.57 -7.22 16.86
C THR A 413 -10.71 -8.63 16.31
N VAL A 414 -11.87 -9.26 16.53
CA VAL A 414 -12.13 -10.62 16.01
C VAL A 414 -12.22 -10.61 14.48
N LEU A 415 -12.98 -9.68 13.89
CA LEU A 415 -13.12 -9.54 12.43
C LEU A 415 -11.77 -9.29 11.76
N GLN A 416 -10.95 -8.40 12.31
CA GLN A 416 -9.61 -8.12 11.81
C GLN A 416 -8.69 -9.34 11.96
N SER A 417 -8.79 -10.08 13.07
CA SER A 417 -7.98 -11.30 13.27
C SER A 417 -8.28 -12.38 12.22
N MET A 418 -9.54 -12.53 11.79
CA MET A 418 -9.92 -13.49 10.76
C MET A 418 -9.38 -13.10 9.38
N ALA A 419 -9.49 -11.82 9.02
CA ALA A 419 -8.96 -11.30 7.77
C ALA A 419 -7.43 -11.48 7.70
N ASN A 420 -6.71 -10.99 8.73
CA ASN A 420 -5.26 -11.10 8.81
C ASN A 420 -4.79 -12.56 8.76
N ALA A 421 -5.47 -13.46 9.47
CA ALA A 421 -5.09 -14.86 9.50
C ALA A 421 -5.18 -15.54 8.12
N THR A 422 -6.07 -15.06 7.24
CA THR A 422 -6.34 -15.66 5.93
C THR A 422 -5.78 -14.85 4.76
N ASN A 423 -5.02 -13.79 5.03
CA ASN A 423 -4.50 -12.85 4.03
C ASN A 423 -5.62 -12.12 3.26
N GLY A 424 -6.78 -11.94 3.91
CA GLY A 424 -7.87 -11.10 3.42
C GLY A 424 -7.79 -9.68 3.98
N LEU A 425 -8.84 -8.88 3.75
CA LEU A 425 -8.91 -7.48 4.17
C LEU A 425 -9.97 -7.27 5.25
N TYR A 426 -9.65 -6.46 6.25
CA TYR A 426 -10.62 -5.93 7.20
C TYR A 426 -10.95 -4.49 6.83
N VAL A 427 -12.24 -4.20 6.77
CA VAL A 427 -12.79 -2.86 6.55
C VAL A 427 -13.72 -2.51 7.69
N ASN A 428 -13.65 -1.28 8.17
CA ASN A 428 -14.64 -0.72 9.09
C ASN A 428 -15.66 0.12 8.32
N SER A 429 -16.94 -0.04 8.64
CA SER A 429 -18.05 0.78 8.15
C SER A 429 -18.71 1.42 9.37
N PRO A 430 -18.23 2.58 9.84
CA PRO A 430 -18.77 3.23 11.03
C PRO A 430 -20.27 3.55 10.95
N THR A 431 -20.75 3.88 9.75
CA THR A 431 -22.14 4.25 9.51
C THR A 431 -22.84 3.31 8.52
N ASN A 432 -24.17 3.41 8.45
CA ASN A 432 -24.99 2.65 7.50
C ASN A 432 -24.82 3.20 6.07
N GLU A 433 -24.60 4.51 5.98
CA GLU A 433 -24.53 5.28 4.75
C GLU A 433 -23.27 4.94 3.94
N GLU A 434 -22.16 4.61 4.61
CA GLU A 434 -20.88 4.23 3.98
C GLU A 434 -20.84 2.79 3.49
N LEU A 435 -21.73 1.93 3.98
CA LEU A 435 -21.62 0.49 3.74
C LEU A 435 -21.62 0.13 2.25
N ALA A 436 -22.32 0.92 1.42
CA ALA A 436 -22.28 0.79 -0.02
C ALA A 436 -20.89 1.07 -0.61
N ASN A 437 -20.18 2.11 -0.15
CA ASN A 437 -18.82 2.41 -0.59
C ASN A 437 -17.84 1.34 -0.11
N VAL A 438 -17.99 0.87 1.13
CA VAL A 438 -17.20 -0.24 1.70
C VAL A 438 -17.32 -1.53 0.88
N TYR A 439 -18.54 -1.93 0.50
CA TYR A 439 -18.70 -3.12 -0.35
C TYR A 439 -18.12 -2.93 -1.76
N ALA A 440 -18.15 -1.71 -2.31
CA ALA A 440 -17.47 -1.40 -3.57
C ALA A 440 -15.95 -1.51 -3.43
N GLU A 441 -15.38 -1.06 -2.32
CA GLU A 441 -13.96 -1.19 -1.99
C GLU A 441 -13.57 -2.66 -1.86
N VAL A 442 -14.31 -3.46 -1.07
CA VAL A 442 -14.07 -4.90 -0.94
C VAL A 442 -14.18 -5.58 -2.30
N ARG A 443 -15.17 -5.21 -3.12
CA ARG A 443 -15.31 -5.77 -4.48
C ARG A 443 -14.14 -5.41 -5.37
N ARG A 444 -13.56 -4.21 -5.25
CA ARG A 444 -12.34 -3.85 -5.99
C ARG A 444 -11.14 -4.67 -5.52
N ALA A 445 -11.01 -4.89 -4.20
CA ALA A 445 -9.94 -5.72 -3.64
C ALA A 445 -10.06 -7.20 -4.06
N THR A 446 -11.28 -7.77 -4.05
CA THR A 446 -11.54 -9.15 -4.50
C THR A 446 -11.57 -9.29 -6.03
N GLY A 447 -11.90 -8.18 -6.70
CA GLY A 447 -11.96 -7.94 -8.13
C GLY A 447 -10.64 -7.89 -8.86
N ALA A 448 -9.53 -8.00 -8.14
CA ALA A 448 -8.21 -8.22 -8.70
C ALA A 448 -8.22 -9.32 -9.79
N GLY A 449 -9.19 -10.24 -9.67
CA GLY A 449 -10.06 -10.78 -10.74
C GLY A 449 -9.74 -10.49 -12.21
N SER A 450 -9.83 -9.22 -12.56
CA SER A 450 -10.20 -8.73 -13.90
C SER A 450 -9.37 -7.53 -14.37
N ASN A 451 -8.23 -7.24 -13.74
CA ASN A 451 -7.46 -5.99 -13.93
C ASN A 451 -8.30 -4.72 -13.73
N GLU A 452 -9.29 -4.76 -12.84
CA GLU A 452 -10.05 -3.59 -12.46
C GLU A 452 -9.16 -2.55 -11.78
N THR A 453 -9.19 -1.31 -12.27
CA THR A 453 -8.43 -0.16 -11.78
C THR A 453 -9.35 1.05 -11.67
N LEU A 454 -9.13 1.91 -10.69
CA LEU A 454 -9.90 3.14 -10.59
C LEU A 454 -9.38 4.16 -11.62
N ALA A 455 -10.29 4.67 -12.45
CA ALA A 455 -10.03 5.72 -13.41
C ALA A 455 -10.31 7.12 -12.84
N ALA A 456 -11.29 7.22 -11.94
CA ALA A 456 -11.64 8.44 -11.21
C ALA A 456 -12.37 8.11 -9.91
N SER A 457 -12.14 8.93 -8.89
CA SER A 457 -12.98 9.01 -7.68
C SER A 457 -13.14 10.47 -7.30
N SER A 458 -14.33 10.86 -6.86
CA SER A 458 -14.63 12.20 -6.40
C SER A 458 -15.88 12.20 -5.53
N GLU A 459 -15.93 13.13 -4.60
CA GLU A 459 -17.15 13.44 -3.85
C GLU A 459 -17.68 14.83 -4.17
N ALA A 460 -18.98 15.03 -3.97
CA ALA A 460 -19.59 16.35 -4.06
C ALA A 460 -20.80 16.47 -3.12
N ASP A 461 -20.82 17.57 -2.38
CA ASP A 461 -22.02 18.02 -1.67
C ASP A 461 -23.00 18.67 -2.63
N LEU A 462 -24.12 17.99 -2.87
CA LEU A 462 -25.18 18.49 -3.72
C LEU A 462 -26.33 19.06 -2.90
N LEU A 463 -26.76 20.26 -3.28
CA LEU A 463 -28.03 20.82 -2.83
C LEU A 463 -29.15 20.36 -3.75
N THR A 464 -30.35 20.27 -3.19
CA THR A 464 -31.58 19.91 -3.89
C THR A 464 -31.74 20.69 -5.20
N GLY A 465 -31.81 19.98 -6.32
CA GLY A 465 -32.00 20.52 -7.67
C GLY A 465 -30.72 21.03 -8.35
N ASN A 466 -29.57 20.99 -7.68
CA ASN A 466 -28.28 21.26 -8.30
C ASN A 466 -27.71 20.00 -8.94
N SER A 467 -26.87 20.21 -9.95
CA SER A 467 -26.12 19.14 -10.61
C SER A 467 -24.63 19.34 -10.41
N ASN A 468 -23.88 18.24 -10.34
CA ASN A 468 -22.44 18.24 -10.57
C ASN A 468 -22.12 17.50 -11.87
N THR A 469 -20.94 17.77 -12.43
CA THR A 469 -20.47 17.14 -13.66
C THR A 469 -19.02 16.73 -13.51
N TRP A 470 -18.74 15.46 -13.76
CA TRP A 470 -17.39 14.89 -13.78
C TRP A 470 -17.02 14.46 -15.19
N VAL A 471 -15.75 14.62 -15.52
CA VAL A 471 -15.18 14.16 -16.79
C VAL A 471 -14.11 13.11 -16.47
N THR A 472 -14.20 11.96 -17.12
CA THR A 472 -13.24 10.86 -16.97
C THR A 472 -12.76 10.42 -18.34
N ASN A 473 -11.46 10.42 -18.55
CA ASN A 473 -10.86 9.98 -19.80
C ASN A 473 -10.65 8.46 -19.78
N ILE A 474 -11.27 7.77 -20.75
CA ILE A 474 -11.11 6.33 -20.96
C ILE A 474 -10.14 6.11 -22.13
N GLY A 475 -9.04 5.43 -21.85
CA GLY A 475 -7.94 5.24 -22.79
C GLY A 475 -8.19 4.09 -23.77
N SER A 476 -7.39 4.01 -24.83
CA SER A 476 -7.52 2.92 -25.82
C SER A 476 -7.09 1.55 -25.30
N SER A 477 -6.39 1.50 -24.17
CA SER A 477 -5.99 0.28 -23.47
C SER A 477 -7.08 -0.25 -22.53
N ASP A 478 -8.20 0.45 -22.43
CA ASP A 478 -9.20 0.23 -21.39
C ASP A 478 -10.31 -0.67 -21.92
N GLY A 479 -10.67 -1.67 -21.10
CA GLY A 479 -11.73 -2.61 -21.38
C GLY A 479 -13.07 -2.17 -20.81
N SER A 480 -13.83 -3.12 -20.28
CA SER A 480 -15.12 -2.83 -19.66
C SER A 480 -14.95 -1.77 -18.56
N THR A 481 -15.83 -0.76 -18.60
CA THR A 481 -15.80 0.39 -17.69
C THR A 481 -17.13 0.51 -16.96
N LEU A 482 -17.04 0.77 -15.66
CA LEU A 482 -18.15 0.93 -14.75
C LEU A 482 -18.16 2.35 -14.20
N PHE A 483 -19.29 3.06 -14.35
CA PHE A 483 -19.53 4.36 -13.74
C PHE A 483 -20.52 4.18 -12.60
N ARG A 484 -20.12 4.53 -11.38
CA ARG A 484 -20.91 4.37 -10.16
C ARG A 484 -21.16 5.73 -9.53
N VAL A 485 -22.37 5.89 -9.02
CA VAL A 485 -22.72 6.97 -8.10
C VAL A 485 -23.40 6.37 -6.88
N ALA A 486 -23.04 6.87 -5.69
CA ALA A 486 -23.69 6.55 -4.44
C ALA A 486 -24.09 7.85 -3.72
N TRP A 487 -25.16 7.81 -2.93
CA TRP A 487 -25.69 9.00 -2.25
C TRP A 487 -26.27 8.66 -0.88
N VAL A 488 -26.18 9.62 0.04
CA VAL A 488 -26.61 9.42 1.44
C VAL A 488 -28.07 9.80 1.70
N ALA A 489 -28.67 10.64 0.85
CA ALA A 489 -30.02 11.14 1.06
C ALA A 489 -30.79 11.37 -0.26
N GLY A 490 -32.09 11.11 -0.23
CA GLY A 490 -32.98 11.34 -1.36
C GLY A 490 -32.74 10.35 -2.51
N THR A 491 -32.86 10.85 -3.73
CA THR A 491 -32.55 10.16 -4.98
C THR A 491 -31.73 11.07 -5.89
N VAL A 492 -31.05 10.46 -6.86
CA VAL A 492 -30.29 11.20 -7.87
C VAL A 492 -30.73 10.83 -9.28
N ALA A 493 -30.72 11.82 -10.17
CA ALA A 493 -30.77 11.59 -11.61
C ALA A 493 -29.35 11.47 -12.14
N PHE A 494 -28.98 10.29 -12.65
CA PHE A 494 -27.66 10.00 -13.18
C PHE A 494 -27.70 9.84 -14.71
N GLN A 495 -26.89 10.63 -15.42
CA GLN A 495 -26.79 10.65 -16.86
C GLN A 495 -25.32 10.56 -17.28
N LEU A 496 -25.04 9.79 -18.34
CA LEU A 496 -23.74 9.78 -19.01
C LEU A 496 -23.84 10.42 -20.40
N THR A 497 -22.74 11.03 -20.85
CA THR A 497 -22.51 11.41 -22.25
C THR A 497 -21.21 10.79 -22.71
N ASP A 498 -21.26 10.00 -23.79
CA ASP A 498 -20.08 9.38 -24.38
C ASP A 498 -19.20 10.43 -25.11
N PRO A 499 -17.95 10.08 -25.47
CA PRO A 499 -17.05 10.98 -26.22
C PRO A 499 -17.57 11.43 -27.59
N ASN A 500 -18.59 10.76 -28.15
CA ASN A 500 -19.23 11.12 -29.41
C ASN A 500 -20.44 12.04 -29.22
N GLY A 501 -20.80 12.38 -27.98
CA GLY A 501 -21.95 13.21 -27.63
C GLY A 501 -23.28 12.45 -27.50
N VAL A 502 -23.26 11.12 -27.42
CA VAL A 502 -24.44 10.29 -27.18
C VAL A 502 -24.82 10.35 -25.70
N ILE A 503 -26.05 10.81 -25.42
CA ILE A 503 -26.61 10.87 -24.07
C ILE A 503 -27.24 9.53 -23.70
N ILE A 504 -26.79 8.97 -22.58
CA ILE A 504 -27.24 7.69 -22.02
C ILE A 504 -28.01 7.96 -20.73
N THR A 505 -29.20 7.34 -20.63
CA THR A 505 -30.08 7.44 -19.46
C THR A 505 -30.68 6.06 -19.17
N PRO A 506 -31.25 5.81 -17.98
CA PRO A 506 -31.85 4.50 -17.68
C PRO A 506 -32.99 4.13 -18.64
N SER A 507 -33.65 5.12 -19.25
CA SER A 507 -34.71 4.93 -20.25
C SER A 507 -34.20 4.73 -21.69
N ASN A 508 -32.90 4.91 -21.95
CA ASN A 508 -32.30 4.84 -23.27
C ASN A 508 -30.87 4.29 -23.15
N LEU A 509 -30.75 2.96 -23.09
CA LEU A 509 -29.48 2.26 -23.03
C LEU A 509 -29.07 1.80 -24.44
N PRO A 510 -27.88 2.21 -24.94
CA PRO A 510 -27.29 1.64 -26.14
C PRO A 510 -26.95 0.14 -25.98
N ASP A 511 -26.66 -0.53 -27.10
CA ASP A 511 -26.13 -1.90 -27.08
C ASP A 511 -24.80 -1.96 -26.31
N GLY A 512 -24.61 -2.97 -25.47
CA GLY A 512 -23.40 -3.12 -24.63
C GLY A 512 -23.36 -2.21 -23.40
N VAL A 513 -24.47 -1.56 -23.06
CA VAL A 513 -24.62 -0.77 -21.84
C VAL A 513 -25.70 -1.37 -20.94
N THR A 514 -25.34 -1.66 -19.69
CA THR A 514 -26.30 -2.08 -18.65
C THR A 514 -26.43 -1.00 -17.58
N TYR A 515 -27.59 -0.96 -16.91
CA TYR A 515 -27.87 -0.05 -15.81
C TYR A 515 -28.49 -0.81 -14.65
N SER A 516 -27.88 -0.67 -13.48
CA SER A 516 -28.33 -1.28 -12.22
C SER A 516 -28.41 -0.20 -11.14
N ASN A 517 -29.43 -0.27 -10.28
CA ASN A 517 -29.58 0.69 -9.20
C ASN A 517 -30.35 0.10 -8.02
N ASP A 518 -30.20 0.74 -6.87
CA ASP A 518 -31.05 0.57 -5.69
C ASP A 518 -31.35 1.97 -5.09
N SER A 519 -31.67 2.02 -3.80
CA SER A 519 -32.10 3.20 -3.07
C SER A 519 -31.02 4.23 -2.80
N ASN A 520 -29.74 3.84 -2.81
CA ASN A 520 -28.59 4.69 -2.49
C ASN A 520 -27.41 4.56 -3.47
N TYR A 521 -27.59 3.85 -4.60
CA TYR A 521 -26.58 3.77 -5.65
C TYR A 521 -27.18 3.54 -7.05
N ALA A 522 -26.40 3.90 -8.07
CA ALA A 522 -26.65 3.59 -9.46
C ALA A 522 -25.34 3.32 -10.21
N ILE A 523 -25.38 2.38 -11.14
CA ILE A 523 -24.22 1.86 -11.86
C ILE A 523 -24.58 1.76 -13.35
N TYR A 524 -23.71 2.31 -14.20
CA TYR A 524 -23.63 1.96 -15.62
C TYR A 524 -22.42 1.06 -15.85
N THR A 525 -22.61 -0.05 -16.57
CA THR A 525 -21.50 -0.88 -17.08
C THR A 525 -21.49 -0.83 -18.60
N ILE A 526 -20.31 -0.54 -19.17
CA ILE A 526 -20.09 -0.37 -20.60
C ILE A 526 -19.04 -1.40 -21.00
N ASP A 527 -19.44 -2.41 -21.78
CA ASP A 527 -18.56 -3.55 -22.12
C ASP A 527 -17.37 -3.14 -23.00
N ALA A 528 -17.59 -2.19 -23.92
CA ALA A 528 -16.60 -1.67 -24.86
C ALA A 528 -16.75 -0.14 -24.97
N PRO A 529 -16.24 0.64 -24.00
CA PRO A 529 -16.39 2.08 -23.99
C PRO A 529 -15.67 2.71 -25.19
N ALA A 530 -16.26 3.77 -25.75
CA ALA A 530 -15.56 4.61 -26.70
C ALA A 530 -14.39 5.34 -26.00
N ASN A 531 -13.26 5.44 -26.70
CA ASN A 531 -12.08 6.13 -26.18
C ASN A 531 -12.33 7.64 -26.09
N GLY A 532 -11.87 8.28 -25.03
CA GLY A 532 -11.95 9.73 -24.82
C GLY A 532 -12.71 10.13 -23.57
N ASP A 533 -13.16 11.38 -23.55
CA ASP A 533 -13.79 11.99 -22.38
C ASP A 533 -15.25 11.58 -22.24
N TRP A 534 -15.53 10.81 -21.19
CA TRP A 534 -16.89 10.51 -20.73
C TRP A 534 -17.32 11.56 -19.71
N THR A 535 -18.55 12.06 -19.86
CA THR A 535 -19.12 13.05 -18.95
C THR A 535 -20.24 12.43 -18.13
N ALA A 536 -20.11 12.45 -16.80
CA ALA A 536 -21.13 12.04 -15.85
C ALA A 536 -21.81 13.28 -15.26
N GLN A 537 -23.13 13.38 -15.38
CA GLN A 537 -23.94 14.42 -14.74
C GLN A 537 -24.87 13.80 -13.72
N VAL A 538 -24.80 14.29 -12.47
CA VAL A 538 -25.67 13.84 -11.38
C VAL A 538 -26.41 15.02 -10.81
N THR A 539 -27.73 14.87 -10.64
CA THR A 539 -28.61 15.88 -10.03
C THR A 539 -29.32 15.28 -8.82
N ALA A 540 -29.13 15.87 -7.64
CA ALA A 540 -29.77 15.38 -6.41
C ALA A 540 -31.15 16.02 -6.19
N ASP A 541 -32.10 15.27 -5.64
CA ASP A 541 -33.42 15.77 -5.23
C ASP A 541 -33.51 16.16 -3.75
N ALA A 542 -32.42 15.94 -3.02
CA ALA A 542 -32.24 16.27 -1.61
C ALA A 542 -30.83 16.83 -1.39
N ASP A 543 -30.65 17.51 -0.25
CA ASP A 543 -29.33 17.95 0.17
C ASP A 543 -28.55 16.73 0.71
N GLY A 544 -27.35 16.48 0.20
CA GLY A 544 -26.52 15.37 0.64
C GLY A 544 -25.24 15.20 -0.17
N ASN A 545 -24.34 14.39 0.36
CA ASN A 545 -23.12 13.97 -0.32
C ASN A 545 -23.45 12.93 -1.40
N VAL A 546 -22.72 13.04 -2.52
CA VAL A 546 -22.69 12.07 -3.61
C VAL A 546 -21.25 11.67 -3.89
N THR A 547 -20.98 10.38 -3.83
CA THR A 547 -19.72 9.78 -4.28
C THR A 547 -19.85 9.37 -5.75
N TYR A 548 -18.86 9.71 -6.58
CA TYR A 548 -18.73 9.30 -7.97
C TYR A 548 -17.43 8.50 -8.16
N GLU A 549 -17.54 7.33 -8.76
CA GLU A 549 -16.40 6.46 -9.05
C GLU A 549 -16.48 5.92 -10.47
N VAL A 550 -15.31 5.76 -11.10
CA VAL A 550 -15.16 5.05 -12.36
C VAL A 550 -14.12 3.97 -12.21
N THR A 551 -14.49 2.74 -12.51
CA THR A 551 -13.57 1.59 -12.53
C THR A 551 -13.46 1.08 -13.96
N THR A 552 -12.25 0.81 -14.43
CA THR A 552 -12.01 0.24 -15.76
C THR A 552 -11.08 -0.95 -15.69
N GLN A 553 -11.30 -1.94 -16.55
CA GLN A 553 -10.34 -3.01 -16.79
C GLN A 553 -9.14 -2.42 -17.54
N SER A 554 -7.95 -2.41 -16.95
CA SER A 554 -6.75 -1.89 -17.59
C SER A 554 -5.48 -2.38 -16.91
N LEU A 555 -4.38 -2.47 -17.66
CA LEU A 555 -3.06 -2.73 -17.06
C LEU A 555 -2.44 -1.48 -16.44
N LEU A 556 -2.90 -0.30 -16.83
CA LEU A 556 -2.47 0.96 -16.25
C LEU A 556 -3.08 1.12 -14.85
N ASN A 557 -2.24 1.37 -13.86
CA ASN A 557 -2.62 1.46 -12.46
C ASN A 557 -1.83 2.57 -11.75
N VAL A 558 -2.43 3.13 -10.70
CA VAL A 558 -1.74 4.01 -9.75
C VAL A 558 -1.82 3.35 -8.38
N ALA A 559 -0.67 3.23 -7.72
CA ALA A 559 -0.59 2.78 -6.34
C ALA A 559 -0.15 3.97 -5.47
N LEU A 560 -0.85 4.20 -4.37
CA LEU A 560 -0.53 5.27 -3.43
C LEU A 560 0.13 4.67 -2.17
N LEU A 561 1.15 5.37 -1.67
CA LEU A 561 1.77 5.11 -0.38
C LEU A 561 1.90 6.44 0.37
N LEU A 562 1.28 6.50 1.54
CA LEU A 562 1.41 7.60 2.49
C LEU A 562 2.42 7.25 3.59
N THR A 563 3.23 8.21 3.99
CA THR A 563 4.22 8.04 5.08
C THR A 563 4.21 9.27 6.00
N GLY A 564 4.69 9.11 7.24
CA GLY A 564 4.68 10.19 8.23
C GLY A 564 3.35 10.25 9.00
N GLY A 565 2.83 11.46 9.20
CA GLY A 565 1.56 11.70 9.92
C GLY A 565 1.69 11.92 11.43
N ASN A 566 2.90 11.79 11.98
CA ASN A 566 3.17 12.16 13.36
C ASN A 566 3.54 13.64 13.43
N PHE A 567 2.60 14.51 13.78
CA PHE A 567 2.87 15.94 13.86
C PHE A 567 4.14 16.25 14.69
N PRO A 568 5.08 17.09 14.21
CA PRO A 568 5.05 17.90 12.99
C PRO A 568 5.80 17.28 11.77
N GLU A 569 6.01 15.97 11.73
CA GLU A 569 6.62 15.27 10.59
C GLU A 569 5.74 15.37 9.34
N PRO A 570 6.22 15.92 8.22
CA PRO A 570 5.43 16.02 7.00
C PRO A 570 4.86 14.68 6.51
N ILE A 571 3.72 14.72 5.84
CA ILE A 571 3.14 13.54 5.18
C ILE A 571 3.79 13.38 3.81
N GLY A 572 4.54 12.30 3.62
CA GLY A 572 5.10 11.93 2.32
C GLY A 572 4.03 11.25 1.46
N ILE A 573 3.87 11.69 0.23
CA ILE A 573 2.93 11.15 -0.76
C ILE A 573 3.77 10.53 -1.89
N MET A 574 3.64 9.23 -2.11
CA MET A 574 4.31 8.52 -3.20
C MET A 574 3.27 7.82 -4.07
N ALA A 575 3.22 8.18 -5.34
CA ALA A 575 2.30 7.62 -6.34
C ALA A 575 3.08 6.85 -7.41
N THR A 576 3.00 5.53 -7.37
CA THR A 576 3.64 4.64 -8.33
C THR A 576 2.71 4.42 -9.52
N VAL A 577 3.03 4.98 -10.67
CA VAL A 577 2.23 4.88 -11.90
C VAL A 577 2.84 3.81 -12.80
N THR A 578 2.05 2.77 -13.09
CA THR A 578 2.55 1.56 -13.77
C THR A 578 1.58 1.08 -14.84
N GLY A 579 2.10 0.34 -15.80
CA GLY A 579 1.35 -0.46 -16.77
C GLY A 579 2.00 -1.84 -16.92
N PRO A 580 2.32 -2.28 -18.15
CA PRO A 580 3.30 -3.34 -18.42
C PRO A 580 4.74 -2.97 -18.04
N GLU A 581 5.05 -1.67 -17.91
CA GLU A 581 6.32 -1.13 -17.40
C GLU A 581 6.02 0.12 -16.52
N ALA A 582 7.04 0.85 -16.06
CA ALA A 582 6.83 2.11 -15.35
C ALA A 582 6.26 3.17 -16.31
N VAL A 583 5.48 4.12 -15.80
CA VAL A 583 4.89 5.20 -16.61
C VAL A 583 5.55 6.53 -16.26
N ILE A 584 6.35 7.04 -17.18
CA ILE A 584 7.04 8.33 -17.03
C ILE A 584 6.32 9.43 -17.82
N GLY A 585 6.53 10.69 -17.45
CA GLY A 585 5.94 11.86 -18.10
C GLY A 585 4.42 12.04 -17.89
N ALA A 586 3.79 11.28 -17.00
CA ALA A 586 2.39 11.47 -16.62
C ALA A 586 2.21 12.76 -15.82
N THR A 587 1.02 13.37 -15.92
CA THR A 587 0.61 14.44 -15.02
C THR A 587 -0.03 13.81 -13.78
N VAL A 588 0.62 13.93 -12.62
CA VAL A 588 0.13 13.33 -11.36
C VAL A 588 -0.20 14.42 -10.35
N ILE A 589 -1.46 14.48 -9.94
CA ILE A 589 -2.02 15.50 -9.04
C ILE A 589 -2.63 14.85 -7.82
N ALA A 590 -2.27 15.30 -6.63
CA ALA A 590 -2.89 14.94 -5.36
C ALA A 590 -3.85 16.05 -4.89
N SER A 591 -5.13 15.70 -4.74
CA SER A 591 -6.14 16.52 -4.06
C SER A 591 -6.28 16.04 -2.62
N ILE A 592 -6.28 16.95 -1.65
CA ILE A 592 -6.30 16.61 -0.23
C ILE A 592 -7.58 17.13 0.42
N GLU A 593 -8.44 16.22 0.88
CA GLU A 593 -9.55 16.59 1.76
C GLU A 593 -9.04 16.64 3.20
N VAL A 594 -9.33 17.74 3.88
CA VAL A 594 -8.83 18.01 5.23
C VAL A 594 -9.92 17.89 6.27
N PRO A 595 -9.58 17.58 7.54
CA PRO A 595 -10.54 17.53 8.64
C PRO A 595 -11.30 18.84 8.83
N VAL A 596 -12.51 18.74 9.41
CA VAL A 596 -13.30 19.91 9.79
C VAL A 596 -12.51 20.83 10.72
N GLY A 597 -12.38 22.10 10.33
CA GLY A 597 -11.65 23.12 11.09
C GLY A 597 -10.20 23.31 10.63
N ALA A 598 -9.69 22.44 9.75
CA ALA A 598 -8.48 22.72 8.97
C ALA A 598 -8.81 23.64 7.78
N ASP A 599 -7.80 24.39 7.33
CA ASP A 599 -7.92 25.21 6.12
C ASP A 599 -7.82 24.34 4.87
N ALA A 600 -8.64 24.64 3.87
CA ALA A 600 -8.61 23.94 2.59
C ALA A 600 -7.23 24.09 1.91
N VAL A 601 -6.76 23.00 1.30
CA VAL A 601 -5.44 22.92 0.66
C VAL A 601 -5.61 22.93 -0.85
N ALA A 602 -4.67 23.56 -1.56
CA ALA A 602 -4.64 23.52 -3.01
C ALA A 602 -4.07 22.18 -3.52
N ASP A 603 -4.52 21.75 -4.69
CA ASP A 603 -4.00 20.54 -5.34
C ASP A 603 -2.48 20.60 -5.53
N MET A 604 -1.83 19.46 -5.31
CA MET A 604 -0.39 19.32 -5.33
C MET A 604 0.07 18.48 -6.52
N ALA A 605 1.01 18.98 -7.32
CA ALA A 605 1.66 18.18 -8.34
C ALA A 605 2.74 17.28 -7.70
N LEU A 606 2.69 15.99 -8.00
CA LEU A 606 3.73 15.03 -7.64
C LEU A 606 4.77 14.94 -8.77
N ARG A 607 6.04 14.73 -8.43
CA ARG A 607 7.17 14.83 -9.38
C ARG A 607 7.97 13.53 -9.42
N ASP A 608 8.46 13.21 -10.61
CA ASP A 608 9.35 12.08 -10.93
C ASP A 608 10.63 12.66 -11.56
N ASP A 609 11.32 13.53 -10.81
CA ASP A 609 12.41 14.40 -11.29
C ASP A 609 13.78 14.11 -10.62
N GLY A 610 13.84 13.11 -9.75
CA GLY A 610 15.00 12.74 -8.95
C GLY A 610 15.38 13.77 -7.90
N VAL A 611 14.51 14.75 -7.65
CA VAL A 611 14.69 15.80 -6.64
C VAL A 611 13.77 15.51 -5.48
N ALA A 612 14.36 15.50 -4.27
CA ALA A 612 13.62 15.25 -3.04
C ALA A 612 12.28 16.03 -3.00
N PRO A 613 11.17 15.38 -2.62
CA PRO A 613 11.09 14.04 -2.01
C PRO A 613 11.21 12.87 -2.99
N ASP A 614 11.20 13.14 -4.29
CA ASP A 614 11.46 12.10 -5.26
C ASP A 614 12.93 11.67 -5.20
N GLN A 615 13.13 10.36 -5.07
CA GLN A 615 14.46 9.80 -4.92
C GLN A 615 15.14 9.66 -6.27
N LEU A 616 14.35 9.55 -7.34
CA LEU A 616 14.83 8.92 -8.53
C LEU A 616 14.03 9.31 -9.77
N ALA A 617 14.67 10.07 -10.65
CA ALA A 617 14.03 10.57 -11.85
C ALA A 617 13.64 9.44 -12.81
N ASP A 618 12.49 9.63 -13.45
CA ASP A 618 11.93 8.79 -14.49
C ASP A 618 11.79 7.31 -14.07
N ASP A 619 11.49 7.03 -12.80
CA ASP A 619 11.28 5.66 -12.32
C ASP A 619 9.79 5.27 -12.20
N GLY A 620 8.89 6.19 -12.56
CA GLY A 620 7.44 6.04 -12.48
C GLY A 620 6.88 6.25 -11.08
N VAL A 621 7.70 6.67 -10.10
CA VAL A 621 7.27 7.00 -8.74
C VAL A 621 7.23 8.52 -8.57
N TYR A 622 6.02 9.07 -8.62
CA TYR A 622 5.81 10.50 -8.47
C TYR A 622 5.65 10.82 -6.99
N SER A 623 6.51 11.69 -6.48
CA SER A 623 6.58 11.98 -5.04
C SER A 623 6.28 13.45 -4.74
N GLY A 624 5.68 13.68 -3.58
CA GLY A 624 5.38 14.99 -3.03
C GLY A 624 5.33 14.92 -1.50
N VAL A 625 5.34 16.06 -0.84
CA VAL A 625 5.22 16.12 0.62
C VAL A 625 4.19 17.17 1.00
N PHE A 626 3.23 16.76 1.81
CA PHE A 626 2.22 17.62 2.41
C PHE A 626 2.55 17.90 3.87
N ALA A 627 2.79 19.18 4.19
CA ALA A 627 3.15 19.60 5.53
C ALA A 627 2.09 20.49 6.20
N GLY A 628 1.08 20.97 5.45
CA GLY A 628 0.10 21.97 5.89
C GLY A 628 -0.99 21.46 6.83
N TYR A 629 -0.74 20.43 7.63
CA TYR A 629 -1.73 19.83 8.52
C TYR A 629 -1.54 20.34 9.95
N SER A 630 -2.62 20.85 10.55
CA SER A 630 -2.59 21.57 11.84
C SER A 630 -3.73 21.18 12.79
N VAL A 631 -4.55 20.21 12.38
CA VAL A 631 -5.72 19.76 13.13
C VAL A 631 -5.69 18.23 13.17
N ASN A 632 -6.04 17.67 14.34
CA ASN A 632 -6.26 16.24 14.48
C ASN A 632 -7.45 15.80 13.63
N GLY A 633 -7.34 14.66 12.99
CA GLY A 633 -8.38 14.09 12.16
C GLY A 633 -7.82 13.35 10.97
N GLU A 634 -8.73 12.87 10.14
CA GLU A 634 -8.45 12.10 8.95
C GLU A 634 -8.25 13.02 7.74
N TYR A 635 -7.12 12.84 7.05
CA TYR A 635 -6.79 13.53 5.82
C TYR A 635 -6.92 12.54 4.67
N MET A 636 -7.76 12.84 3.68
CA MET A 636 -7.97 11.99 2.50
C MET A 636 -7.11 12.49 1.35
N PHE A 637 -6.42 11.59 0.67
CA PHE A 637 -5.57 11.88 -0.47
C PHE A 637 -6.16 11.21 -1.72
N ASN A 638 -6.65 12.01 -2.66
CA ASN A 638 -7.09 11.53 -3.97
C ASN A 638 -6.05 11.91 -5.03
N VAL A 639 -5.30 10.92 -5.51
CA VAL A 639 -4.25 11.09 -6.50
C VAL A 639 -4.73 10.66 -7.87
N ILE A 640 -4.65 11.55 -8.86
CA ILE A 640 -4.99 11.28 -10.25
C ILE A 640 -3.73 11.37 -11.11
N ALA A 641 -3.37 10.27 -11.77
CA ALA A 641 -2.40 10.23 -12.86
C ALA A 641 -3.13 10.28 -14.20
N SER A 642 -2.70 11.18 -15.09
CA SER A 642 -3.32 11.39 -16.38
C SER A 642 -2.31 11.69 -17.48
N ASN A 643 -2.73 11.52 -18.73
CA ASN A 643 -1.93 11.84 -19.91
C ASN A 643 -2.69 12.74 -20.90
N PRO A 644 -3.08 13.96 -20.50
CA PRO A 644 -3.88 14.85 -21.34
C PRO A 644 -3.10 15.32 -22.57
N ASP A 645 -1.78 15.51 -22.45
CA ASP A 645 -0.92 16.03 -23.52
C ASP A 645 -0.31 14.94 -24.41
N GLY A 646 -0.55 13.66 -24.10
CA GLY A 646 -0.03 12.52 -24.87
C GLY A 646 1.49 12.36 -24.77
N VAL A 647 2.11 12.88 -23.71
CA VAL A 647 3.56 12.88 -23.49
C VAL A 647 4.03 11.67 -22.69
N ALA A 648 3.14 11.01 -21.93
CA ALA A 648 3.51 9.89 -21.09
C ALA A 648 3.93 8.67 -21.94
N THR A 649 4.90 7.91 -21.43
CA THR A 649 5.44 6.71 -22.09
C THR A 649 5.63 5.58 -21.08
N PHE A 650 5.62 4.34 -21.57
CA PHE A 650 6.24 3.24 -20.85
C PHE A 650 7.76 3.36 -20.93
N ASP A 651 8.42 3.23 -19.78
CA ASP A 651 9.87 3.13 -19.65
C ASP A 651 10.22 1.97 -18.69
N SER A 652 11.35 1.34 -18.95
CA SER A 652 11.90 0.29 -18.12
C SER A 652 12.82 0.81 -17.01
N ALA A 653 13.06 2.13 -16.95
CA ALA A 653 13.62 2.81 -15.78
C ALA A 653 12.80 2.46 -14.50
N GLY A 654 13.50 2.05 -13.44
CA GLY A 654 12.90 1.48 -12.22
C GLY A 654 12.76 -0.05 -12.20
N THR A 655 12.92 -0.73 -13.35
CA THR A 655 13.10 -2.19 -13.44
C THR A 655 14.56 -2.54 -13.76
N LEU A 656 15.03 -3.73 -13.39
CA LEU A 656 16.38 -4.16 -13.76
C LEU A 656 16.38 -4.68 -15.20
N GLU A 657 16.76 -3.82 -16.15
CA GLU A 657 16.99 -4.20 -17.54
C GLU A 657 18.46 -4.19 -17.95
N ALA A 658 18.86 -5.22 -18.68
CA ALA A 658 20.25 -5.50 -19.00
C ALA A 658 20.81 -4.76 -20.25
N GLY A 659 20.83 -3.42 -20.26
CA GLY A 659 21.50 -2.62 -21.32
C GLY A 659 20.65 -2.29 -22.56
N ASP A 660 20.93 -1.07 -23.06
CA ASP A 660 20.15 -0.19 -23.97
C ASP A 660 18.65 -0.16 -23.72
N ASP A 661 18.19 0.97 -23.16
CA ASP A 661 16.78 1.26 -22.87
C ASP A 661 15.95 0.95 -24.11
N ALA A 662 14.94 0.08 -23.97
CA ALA A 662 13.95 -0.09 -25.01
C ALA A 662 13.37 1.29 -25.35
N ALA A 663 13.11 1.56 -26.63
CA ALA A 663 12.55 2.85 -27.01
C ALA A 663 11.20 3.03 -26.29
N ALA A 664 11.07 4.13 -25.54
CA ALA A 664 9.88 4.44 -24.77
C ALA A 664 8.61 4.32 -25.64
N VAL A 665 7.60 3.60 -25.13
CA VAL A 665 6.36 3.35 -25.86
C VAL A 665 5.34 4.42 -25.49
N ALA A 666 4.94 5.24 -26.46
CA ALA A 666 3.97 6.32 -26.23
C ALA A 666 2.61 5.80 -25.78
N LEU A 667 2.06 6.46 -24.77
CA LEU A 667 0.71 6.20 -24.25
C LEU A 667 -0.29 7.15 -24.88
N THR A 668 -1.49 6.64 -25.13
CA THR A 668 -2.66 7.48 -25.42
C THR A 668 -3.13 8.17 -24.13
N SER A 669 -4.10 9.08 -24.25
CA SER A 669 -4.72 9.69 -23.07
C SER A 669 -5.36 8.63 -22.18
N PHE A 670 -5.22 8.82 -20.88
CA PHE A 670 -5.83 8.00 -19.84
C PHE A 670 -6.05 8.84 -18.58
N SER A 671 -6.88 8.31 -17.67
CA SER A 671 -7.01 8.77 -16.28
C SER A 671 -6.98 7.58 -15.35
N ARG A 672 -6.14 7.62 -14.31
CA ARG A 672 -6.07 6.64 -13.23
C ARG A 672 -6.07 7.34 -11.90
N ALA A 673 -6.76 6.77 -10.93
CA ALA A 673 -6.90 7.33 -9.61
C ALA A 673 -6.48 6.32 -8.55
N ALA A 674 -5.92 6.83 -7.47
CA ALA A 674 -5.73 6.12 -6.22
C ALA A 674 -6.18 7.05 -5.10
N VAL A 675 -6.88 6.48 -4.13
CA VAL A 675 -7.32 7.17 -2.91
C VAL A 675 -6.65 6.46 -1.75
N ASP A 676 -6.30 7.18 -0.70
CA ASP A 676 -5.90 6.62 0.60
C ASP A 676 -6.09 7.70 1.68
N ASP A 677 -6.14 7.30 2.94
CA ASP A 677 -6.34 8.21 4.07
C ASP A 677 -5.19 8.11 5.09
N LEU A 678 -5.05 9.15 5.90
CA LEU A 678 -4.15 9.14 7.05
C LEU A 678 -4.78 9.87 8.23
N THR A 679 -4.95 9.16 9.34
CA THR A 679 -5.38 9.76 10.61
C THR A 679 -4.19 10.42 11.31
N VAL A 680 -4.28 11.73 11.50
CA VAL A 680 -3.35 12.52 12.32
C VAL A 680 -3.91 12.66 13.73
N ALA A 681 -3.08 12.33 14.73
CA ALA A 681 -3.39 12.51 16.14
C ALA A 681 -2.28 13.31 16.84
N ASP A 682 -2.58 13.78 18.06
CA ASP A 682 -1.64 14.45 18.95
C ASP A 682 -0.93 15.69 18.36
N VAL A 683 -1.63 16.44 17.49
CA VAL A 683 -1.18 17.79 17.10
C VAL A 683 -1.08 18.66 18.35
N VAL A 684 0.14 19.14 18.63
CA VAL A 684 0.48 19.93 19.82
C VAL A 684 1.05 21.29 19.45
N GLU A 685 0.71 22.30 20.24
CA GLU A 685 1.31 23.63 20.17
C GLU A 685 2.84 23.55 20.30
N GLN A 686 3.55 24.21 19.41
CA GLN A 686 5.01 24.17 19.38
C GLN A 686 5.58 25.14 20.44
N PRO A 687 6.76 24.85 21.01
CA PRO A 687 7.32 25.66 22.07
C PRO A 687 7.74 27.06 21.58
N THR A 688 6.89 28.06 21.79
CA THR A 688 7.12 29.45 21.35
C THR A 688 8.09 30.25 22.22
N ASN A 689 8.55 29.69 23.34
CA ASN A 689 9.50 30.37 24.22
C ASN A 689 10.52 29.41 24.85
N SER A 690 11.57 29.95 25.46
CA SER A 690 12.65 29.15 26.02
C SER A 690 12.24 28.32 27.25
N ALA A 691 11.17 28.69 27.97
CA ALA A 691 10.77 28.00 29.19
C ALA A 691 10.17 26.61 28.90
N ASN A 692 9.48 26.45 27.78
CA ASN A 692 8.92 25.18 27.30
C ASN A 692 9.75 24.52 26.19
N ALA A 693 10.98 24.99 25.95
CA ALA A 693 11.84 24.48 24.87
C ALA A 693 12.03 22.95 24.91
N THR A 694 11.89 22.33 23.74
CA THR A 694 12.03 20.88 23.54
C THR A 694 13.49 20.45 23.62
N LEU A 695 13.78 19.37 24.36
CA LEU A 695 15.14 18.85 24.49
C LEU A 695 15.53 18.02 23.25
N LEU A 696 16.63 18.39 22.59
CA LEU A 696 17.24 17.68 21.47
C LEU A 696 18.28 16.67 21.94
N SER A 697 18.32 15.52 21.27
CA SER A 697 19.45 14.60 21.34
C SER A 697 20.64 15.14 20.56
N VAL A 698 21.84 14.84 21.05
CA VAL A 698 23.12 15.29 20.45
C VAL A 698 23.78 14.13 19.72
N ASP A 699 23.05 13.53 18.79
CA ASP A 699 23.40 12.31 18.06
C ASP A 699 23.08 12.40 16.57
N ASN A 700 22.81 13.60 16.06
CA ASN A 700 22.35 13.85 14.69
C ASN A 700 20.99 13.22 14.33
N THR A 701 20.18 12.82 15.31
CA THR A 701 18.77 12.45 15.04
C THR A 701 17.97 13.69 14.64
N THR A 702 17.24 13.61 13.53
CA THR A 702 16.35 14.68 13.07
C THR A 702 15.14 14.77 14.00
N MET A 703 14.91 15.96 14.54
CA MET A 703 13.64 16.32 15.16
C MET A 703 12.87 17.24 14.22
N TRP A 704 11.64 16.89 13.88
CA TRP A 704 10.79 17.76 13.09
C TRP A 704 10.21 18.90 13.94
N GLY A 705 10.06 20.07 13.33
CA GLY A 705 9.41 21.25 13.88
C GLY A 705 8.49 21.90 12.86
N ALA A 706 7.50 22.63 13.34
CA ALA A 706 6.57 23.39 12.50
C ALA A 706 6.50 24.85 12.98
N ILE A 707 6.49 25.81 12.05
CA ILE A 707 6.24 27.22 12.32
C ILE A 707 4.85 27.54 11.80
N THR A 708 3.94 27.88 12.70
CA THR A 708 2.58 28.36 12.39
C THR A 708 2.54 29.89 12.35
N VAL A 709 1.49 30.46 11.75
CA VAL A 709 1.29 31.92 11.64
C VAL A 709 1.18 32.60 13.01
N ASP A 710 0.67 31.88 14.02
CA ASP A 710 0.44 32.42 15.36
C ASP A 710 1.71 32.39 16.23
N GLU A 711 2.62 31.43 15.98
CA GLU A 711 3.80 31.18 16.81
C GLU A 711 5.05 31.90 16.30
N GLY A 712 5.28 31.90 14.98
CA GLY A 712 6.39 32.56 14.28
C GLY A 712 7.81 32.06 14.62
N VAL A 713 7.99 31.33 15.72
CA VAL A 713 9.25 30.78 16.23
C VAL A 713 9.01 29.48 17.02
N VAL A 714 10.02 28.62 17.04
CA VAL A 714 10.04 27.41 17.89
C VAL A 714 11.37 27.33 18.64
N TRP A 715 11.31 26.93 19.91
CA TRP A 715 12.46 26.84 20.81
C TRP A 715 12.81 25.41 21.18
N TYR A 716 14.10 25.13 21.15
CA TYR A 716 14.73 23.88 21.54
C TYR A 716 15.86 24.14 22.52
N LYS A 717 16.33 23.08 23.15
CA LYS A 717 17.49 23.08 24.03
C LYS A 717 18.29 21.79 23.88
N PHE A 718 19.58 21.82 24.16
CA PHE A 718 20.43 20.62 24.15
C PHE A 718 21.54 20.74 25.19
N ASN A 719 22.06 19.59 25.64
CA ASN A 719 23.14 19.54 26.61
C ASN A 719 24.49 19.51 25.89
N ALA A 720 25.34 20.51 26.15
CA ALA A 720 26.66 20.62 25.59
C ALA A 720 27.75 20.29 26.62
N THR A 721 28.90 19.81 26.15
CA THR A 721 30.09 19.53 26.97
C THR A 721 31.19 20.52 26.61
N GLN A 722 31.81 21.14 27.62
CA GLN A 722 32.89 22.10 27.44
C GLN A 722 33.97 21.59 26.48
N GLY A 723 34.32 22.41 25.49
CA GLY A 723 35.37 22.13 24.51
C GLY A 723 34.95 21.22 23.35
N ALA A 724 33.74 20.67 23.35
CA ALA A 724 33.19 19.94 22.20
C ALA A 724 32.62 20.90 21.16
N THR A 725 32.78 20.57 19.88
CA THR A 725 32.18 21.30 18.75
C THR A 725 30.87 20.63 18.34
N TYR A 726 29.86 21.46 18.12
CA TYR A 726 28.52 21.08 17.72
C TYR A 726 28.16 21.68 16.37
N TYR A 727 27.46 20.88 15.57
CA TYR A 727 26.92 21.21 14.27
C TYR A 727 25.41 21.21 14.40
N ILE A 728 24.79 22.39 14.28
CA ILE A 728 23.35 22.60 14.41
C ILE A 728 22.84 23.00 13.03
N GLN A 729 21.87 22.27 12.50
CA GLN A 729 21.42 22.49 11.13
C GLN A 729 19.94 22.20 10.94
N THR A 730 19.31 22.97 10.07
CA THR A 730 17.97 22.68 9.58
C THR A 730 18.01 21.88 8.28
N SER A 731 16.99 21.07 8.02
CA SER A 731 16.85 20.28 6.79
C SER A 731 15.37 20.13 6.42
N GLY A 732 15.07 19.55 5.25
CA GLY A 732 13.68 19.19 4.88
C GLY A 732 12.71 20.37 4.95
N LEU A 733 13.12 21.55 4.47
CA LEU A 733 12.35 22.77 4.56
C LEU A 733 11.15 22.70 3.61
N LEU A 734 9.95 22.79 4.18
CA LEU A 734 8.71 22.62 3.44
C LEU A 734 7.71 23.70 3.84
N THR A 735 7.09 24.29 2.84
CA THR A 735 6.19 25.43 3.00
C THR A 735 4.76 24.95 3.04
N TRP A 736 3.92 25.68 3.75
CA TRP A 736 2.48 25.44 3.72
C TRP A 736 1.76 26.45 2.82
N ASP A 737 2.41 27.58 2.51
CA ASP A 737 2.01 28.54 1.49
C ASP A 737 3.06 28.60 0.36
N LEU A 738 2.71 29.11 -0.82
CA LEU A 738 3.52 29.08 -2.05
C LEU A 738 4.87 29.87 -2.01
N ASN A 739 5.42 30.16 -0.83
CA ASN A 739 6.67 30.90 -0.62
C ASN A 739 7.72 29.99 0.01
N ASP A 740 8.92 29.85 -0.58
CA ASP A 740 10.01 28.98 -0.08
C ASP A 740 10.28 29.12 1.43
N MET A 741 10.44 27.98 2.11
CA MET A 741 10.62 27.96 3.55
C MET A 741 12.06 28.33 3.84
N ALA A 742 12.26 29.52 4.38
CA ALA A 742 13.58 30.01 4.75
C ALA A 742 13.69 30.03 6.28
N THR A 743 14.54 29.17 6.85
CA THR A 743 14.72 29.15 8.30
C THR A 743 15.75 30.19 8.75
N LEU A 744 15.51 30.79 9.90
CA LEU A 744 16.49 31.55 10.67
C LEU A 744 16.79 30.77 11.96
N LEU A 745 17.97 30.16 12.01
CA LEU A 745 18.49 29.41 13.15
C LEU A 745 19.31 30.34 14.05
N THR A 746 18.98 30.43 15.33
CA THR A 746 19.70 31.24 16.32
C THR A 746 20.07 30.39 17.53
N LEU A 747 21.37 30.36 17.88
CA LEU A 747 21.90 29.72 19.09
C LEU A 747 22.04 30.75 20.21
N TYR A 748 21.55 30.40 21.39
CA TYR A 748 21.56 31.20 22.61
C TYR A 748 22.37 30.51 23.73
N ASP A 749 22.94 31.33 24.60
CA ASP A 749 23.65 30.91 25.81
C ASP A 749 22.71 30.28 26.85
N THR A 750 23.26 29.83 27.98
CA THR A 750 22.54 29.12 29.05
C THR A 750 21.47 29.96 29.74
N ASP A 751 21.49 31.28 29.55
CA ASP A 751 20.46 32.22 30.02
C ASP A 751 19.25 32.33 29.07
N ALA A 752 19.29 31.65 27.92
CA ALA A 752 18.28 31.68 26.85
C ALA A 752 17.96 33.07 26.26
N THR A 753 18.85 34.05 26.45
CA THR A 753 18.68 35.44 25.98
C THR A 753 19.90 35.99 25.24
N THR A 754 21.10 35.57 25.62
CA THR A 754 22.36 36.00 25.00
C THR A 754 22.60 35.21 23.72
N GLU A 755 22.51 35.86 22.57
CA GLU A 755 22.78 35.24 21.27
C GLU A 755 24.28 34.94 21.10
N LEU A 756 24.60 33.69 20.74
CA LEU A 756 25.97 33.22 20.50
C LEU A 756 26.30 33.13 19.01
N ALA A 757 25.33 32.71 18.18
CA ALA A 757 25.47 32.59 16.75
C ALA A 757 24.09 32.56 16.06
N SER A 758 24.04 32.96 14.79
CA SER A 758 22.83 32.87 13.98
C SER A 758 23.17 32.55 12.53
N SER A 759 22.30 31.83 11.84
CA SER A 759 22.37 31.58 10.40
C SER A 759 20.97 31.69 9.81
N SER A 760 20.89 32.27 8.61
CA SER A 760 19.67 32.24 7.77
C SER A 760 19.87 31.51 6.44
N HIS A 761 21.12 31.23 6.03
CA HIS A 761 21.48 30.62 4.75
C HIS A 761 22.91 30.05 4.84
N TYR A 762 23.17 28.89 4.20
CA TYR A 762 24.51 28.33 4.01
C TYR A 762 24.82 28.11 2.52
N ASP A 763 25.97 28.63 2.06
CA ASP A 763 26.63 28.33 0.77
C ASP A 763 25.72 28.22 -0.49
N GLY A 764 24.71 29.10 -0.58
CA GLY A 764 23.81 29.18 -1.75
C GLY A 764 22.58 28.26 -1.72
N GLY A 765 22.26 27.63 -0.59
CA GLY A 765 20.99 26.91 -0.36
C GLY A 765 20.13 27.50 0.78
N ASP A 766 18.91 26.97 0.94
CA ASP A 766 17.88 27.50 1.87
C ASP A 766 18.02 27.01 3.34
N VAL A 767 18.97 26.11 3.61
CA VAL A 767 19.19 25.55 4.95
C VAL A 767 20.07 26.44 5.84
N SER A 768 19.71 26.50 7.13
CA SER A 768 20.48 27.19 8.15
C SER A 768 21.46 26.26 8.88
N TYR A 769 22.66 26.76 9.18
CA TYR A 769 23.75 26.00 9.78
C TYR A 769 24.56 26.84 10.78
N VAL A 770 24.84 26.28 11.95
CA VAL A 770 25.72 26.85 12.97
C VAL A 770 26.75 25.82 13.41
N GLU A 771 28.03 26.17 13.33
CA GLU A 771 29.14 25.44 13.93
C GLU A 771 29.63 26.20 15.16
N TRP A 772 29.67 25.55 16.31
CA TRP A 772 29.99 26.21 17.57
C TRP A 772 30.66 25.28 18.58
N THR A 773 31.67 25.79 19.28
CA THR A 773 32.39 25.07 20.35
C THR A 773 31.92 25.54 21.72
N ALA A 774 31.51 24.61 22.57
CA ALA A 774 30.91 24.94 23.86
C ALA A 774 31.94 25.52 24.86
N PRO A 775 31.71 26.72 25.43
CA PRO A 775 32.60 27.33 26.40
C PRO A 775 32.49 26.68 27.79
N ALA A 776 31.34 26.08 28.11
CA ALA A 776 31.06 25.40 29.38
C ALA A 776 30.11 24.22 29.17
N THR A 777 30.17 23.22 30.07
CA THR A 777 29.21 22.10 30.12
C THR A 777 27.91 22.57 30.75
N ASP A 778 26.86 22.73 29.95
CA ASP A 778 25.54 23.21 30.40
C ASP A 778 24.48 22.99 29.29
N THR A 779 23.25 23.42 29.52
CA THR A 779 22.16 23.43 28.54
C THR A 779 22.13 24.74 27.76
N TYR A 780 22.19 24.65 26.43
CA TYR A 780 22.11 25.79 25.50
C TYR A 780 20.80 25.73 24.72
N TYR A 781 20.38 26.87 24.16
CA TYR A 781 19.07 27.02 23.54
C TYR A 781 19.18 27.33 22.05
N VAL A 782 18.27 26.77 21.26
CA VAL A 782 18.19 26.99 19.82
C VAL A 782 16.81 27.51 19.51
N LYS A 783 16.73 28.59 18.74
CA LYS A 783 15.47 29.13 18.22
C LYS A 783 15.48 29.01 16.71
N VAL A 784 14.42 28.46 16.16
CA VAL A 784 14.18 28.45 14.72
C VAL A 784 12.98 29.34 14.42
N ALA A 785 13.14 30.24 13.46
CA ALA A 785 12.09 31.14 12.98
C ALA A 785 11.98 31.05 11.46
N HIS A 786 10.92 31.59 10.88
CA HIS A 786 10.86 31.84 9.45
C HIS A 786 11.52 33.19 9.14
N ALA A 787 12.39 33.25 8.12
CA ALA A 787 13.15 34.45 7.77
C ALA A 787 12.26 35.58 7.19
N SER A 788 11.06 35.21 6.70
CA SER A 788 9.94 36.08 6.32
C SER A 788 8.66 35.64 7.07
N PRO A 789 7.55 36.40 7.10
CA PRO A 789 6.27 35.85 7.58
C PRO A 789 5.85 34.69 6.66
N GLY A 790 5.73 33.49 7.23
CA GLY A 790 5.41 32.27 6.49
C GLY A 790 5.21 31.10 7.45
N THR A 791 4.64 30.01 6.93
CA THR A 791 4.40 28.78 7.67
C THR A 791 5.07 27.61 6.97
N GLY A 792 5.57 26.67 7.77
CA GLY A 792 6.34 25.56 7.21
C GLY A 792 6.88 24.62 8.25
N SER A 793 7.35 23.46 7.80
CA SER A 793 7.97 22.43 8.62
C SER A 793 9.43 22.20 8.24
N TYR A 794 10.27 21.89 9.22
CA TYR A 794 11.70 21.67 9.05
C TYR A 794 12.18 20.54 9.95
N GLY A 795 13.22 19.82 9.52
CA GLY A 795 14.04 19.00 10.38
C GLY A 795 15.09 19.85 11.09
N LEU A 796 15.43 19.51 12.33
CA LEU A 796 16.51 20.10 13.12
C LEU A 796 17.40 19.00 13.67
N THR A 797 18.72 19.11 13.48
CA THR A 797 19.70 18.19 14.06
C THR A 797 20.76 18.94 14.87
N VAL A 798 21.30 18.26 15.89
CA VAL A 798 22.48 18.67 16.66
C VAL A 798 23.40 17.46 16.80
N GLY A 799 24.69 17.62 16.52
CA GLY A 799 25.66 16.56 16.74
C GLY A 799 27.12 16.99 16.68
N GLY A 800 28.01 16.03 16.94
CA GLY A 800 29.47 16.24 16.95
C GLY A 800 30.13 16.20 15.56
N SER A 801 29.35 15.99 14.50
CA SER A 801 29.80 16.04 13.11
C SER A 801 28.69 16.59 12.22
N SER A 802 29.05 17.34 11.17
CA SER A 802 28.09 17.78 10.14
C SER A 802 27.48 16.57 9.41
N VAL A 803 26.18 16.65 9.15
CA VAL A 803 25.38 15.65 8.42
C VAL A 803 24.80 16.24 7.13
N TYR A 804 25.49 17.22 6.54
CA TYR A 804 25.03 17.89 5.32
C TYR A 804 24.76 16.86 4.21
N SER A 805 23.48 16.67 3.87
CA SER A 805 23.04 15.85 2.76
C SER A 805 21.78 16.46 2.16
N ASN A 806 21.78 16.69 0.84
CA ASN A 806 20.62 17.17 0.08
C ASN A 806 19.52 16.09 -0.08
N SER A 807 19.48 15.10 0.82
CA SER A 807 18.60 13.94 0.75
C SER A 807 17.66 13.95 1.94
N PHE A 808 16.37 13.77 1.66
CA PHE A 808 15.33 13.48 2.62
C PHE A 808 15.72 12.19 3.38
N GLY A 809 16.38 12.37 4.53
CA GLY A 809 16.79 11.28 5.40
C GLY A 809 15.70 11.02 6.42
N VAL A 810 14.80 10.10 6.14
CA VAL A 810 13.88 9.54 7.15
C VAL A 810 14.76 8.96 8.26
N SER A 811 14.57 9.41 9.49
CA SER A 811 15.35 8.96 10.64
C SER A 811 15.09 7.48 10.89
N SER A 812 16.02 6.62 10.47
CA SER A 812 16.14 5.27 11.00
C SER A 812 16.73 5.36 12.41
N ASN A 813 15.91 5.21 13.45
CA ASN A 813 16.42 5.04 14.81
C ASN A 813 17.24 3.75 14.89
N ALA A 814 18.57 3.89 14.82
CA ALA A 814 19.53 2.82 15.00
C ALA A 814 19.66 2.49 16.50
N VAL A 815 19.32 1.24 16.80
CA VAL A 815 19.54 0.60 18.11
C VAL A 815 21.05 0.44 18.34
N GLY A 816 21.58 1.20 19.30
CA GLY A 816 22.91 0.99 19.88
C GLY A 816 22.90 -0.21 20.83
N SER A 817 23.77 -1.17 20.54
CA SER A 817 23.94 -2.45 21.25
C SER A 817 24.54 -2.33 22.66
N SER A 818 23.93 -2.98 23.65
CA SER A 818 24.67 -3.73 24.70
C SER A 818 23.78 -4.80 25.33
N GLY A 819 24.36 -5.98 25.58
CA GLY A 819 23.65 -7.25 25.79
C GLY A 819 22.77 -7.40 27.04
N GLY A 820 21.87 -8.38 26.97
CA GLY A 820 21.13 -8.94 28.10
C GLY A 820 19.68 -9.24 27.75
N GLY A 821 19.31 -10.52 27.67
CA GLY A 821 17.93 -10.94 27.40
C GLY A 821 16.96 -10.56 28.53
N GLY A 822 15.71 -10.23 28.16
CA GLY A 822 14.60 -10.04 29.09
C GLY A 822 13.45 -9.27 28.43
N PHE A 823 12.26 -9.87 28.41
CA PHE A 823 11.01 -9.21 28.05
C PHE A 823 10.82 -7.93 28.90
N GLY A 824 10.65 -6.77 28.25
CA GLY A 824 10.34 -5.49 28.91
C GLY A 824 8.86 -5.15 28.79
N ILE A 825 8.13 -5.30 29.89
CA ILE A 825 6.81 -4.70 30.12
C ILE A 825 7.03 -3.18 30.32
N PHE A 826 6.16 -2.34 29.76
CA PHE A 826 6.15 -0.89 29.95
C PHE A 826 6.23 -0.53 31.45
N GLY A 827 7.37 0.04 31.88
CA GLY A 827 7.53 0.63 33.20
C GLY A 827 7.19 2.11 33.15
N CYS A 828 6.01 2.48 33.67
CA CYS A 828 5.73 3.86 34.06
C CYS A 828 6.61 4.21 35.28
N SER A 829 7.42 5.26 35.19
CA SER A 829 8.16 5.78 36.35
C SER A 829 7.36 6.89 37.02
N VAL A 830 7.00 6.71 38.29
CA VAL A 830 6.34 7.72 39.13
C VAL A 830 7.44 8.46 39.89
N SER A 831 7.54 9.78 39.72
CA SER A 831 8.41 10.62 40.55
C SER A 831 7.86 10.72 41.96
N THR A 832 8.64 10.34 42.96
CA THR A 832 8.36 10.63 44.38
C THR A 832 8.88 12.01 44.75
N ASN A 833 8.24 12.66 45.73
CA ASN A 833 8.84 13.80 46.41
C ASN A 833 10.12 13.36 47.15
N ALA A 834 11.00 14.31 47.49
CA ALA A 834 12.29 14.05 48.13
C ALA A 834 12.23 13.32 49.50
N ASP A 835 11.04 13.11 50.06
CA ASP A 835 10.80 12.35 51.30
C ASP A 835 10.09 10.99 51.10
N GLY A 836 9.80 10.59 49.85
CA GLY A 836 9.24 9.28 49.52
C GLY A 836 7.73 9.15 49.71
N SER A 837 6.98 10.24 49.93
CA SER A 837 5.51 10.22 49.96
C SER A 837 4.88 10.52 48.58
N VAL A 838 3.72 9.90 48.30
CA VAL A 838 2.95 10.05 47.05
C VAL A 838 1.77 11.00 47.28
N ASP A 839 1.58 11.99 46.40
CA ASP A 839 0.50 13.00 46.50
C ASP A 839 -0.89 12.35 46.30
N PRO A 840 -1.82 12.46 47.28
CA PRO A 840 -3.14 11.82 47.22
C PRO A 840 -4.14 12.49 46.26
N THR A 841 -3.82 13.63 45.63
CA THR A 841 -4.72 14.24 44.64
C THR A 841 -4.57 13.65 43.22
N LEU A 842 -3.47 12.96 42.93
CA LEU A 842 -3.23 12.30 41.64
C LEU A 842 -3.89 10.90 41.54
N LEU A 843 -4.32 10.33 42.68
CA LEU A 843 -4.84 8.96 42.74
C LEU A 843 -6.29 8.82 42.25
N LEU A 844 -7.05 9.91 42.13
CA LEU A 844 -8.45 9.86 41.69
C LEU A 844 -8.61 10.00 40.16
N LEU A 845 -7.63 10.57 39.44
CA LEU A 845 -7.66 10.65 37.97
C LEU A 845 -7.17 9.36 37.29
N ILE A 846 -6.22 8.64 37.90
CA ILE A 846 -5.66 7.41 37.33
C ILE A 846 -6.60 6.20 37.53
N LEU A 847 -7.44 6.22 38.57
CA LEU A 847 -8.39 5.14 38.86
C LEU A 847 -9.66 5.13 37.97
N VAL A 848 -9.96 6.22 37.25
CA VAL A 848 -11.06 6.25 36.26
C VAL A 848 -10.59 5.83 34.87
N ALA A 849 -9.32 6.08 34.51
CA ALA A 849 -8.75 5.65 33.24
C ALA A 849 -8.29 4.17 33.23
N ALA A 850 -7.89 3.62 34.37
CA ALA A 850 -7.36 2.25 34.45
C ALA A 850 -8.44 1.14 34.65
N PHE A 851 -9.69 1.49 34.98
CA PHE A 851 -10.76 0.51 35.21
C PHE A 851 -11.54 0.10 33.94
N GLY A 852 -11.32 0.79 32.81
CA GLY A 852 -11.91 0.45 31.51
C GLY A 852 -11.17 -0.67 30.74
N PHE A 853 -9.95 -1.03 31.15
CA PHE A 853 -9.07 -1.88 30.33
C PHE A 853 -8.68 -3.23 30.96
N MET A 854 -9.30 -3.62 32.09
CA MET A 854 -8.88 -4.81 32.83
C MET A 854 -10.04 -5.73 33.28
N LEU A 855 -10.90 -6.09 32.33
CA LEU A 855 -11.77 -7.28 32.41
C LEU A 855 -11.72 -8.11 31.11
N ARG A 856 -10.55 -8.67 30.78
CA ARG A 856 -10.45 -9.89 29.95
C ARG A 856 -9.43 -10.84 30.59
N ARG A 857 -9.96 -11.96 31.10
CA ARG A 857 -9.32 -13.21 31.59
C ARG A 857 -8.79 -13.28 33.05
N ARG A 858 -9.64 -13.83 33.95
CA ARG A 858 -9.39 -15.14 34.60
C ARG A 858 -10.63 -15.70 35.31
N SER A 859 -11.09 -16.86 34.86
CA SER A 859 -11.77 -17.90 35.65
C SER A 859 -11.19 -19.22 35.11
N ASN A 860 -10.75 -20.23 35.86
CA ASN A 860 -10.87 -20.58 37.26
C ASN A 860 -9.62 -21.36 37.70
N SER A 861 -9.21 -21.21 38.95
CA SER A 861 -8.48 -22.24 39.69
C SER A 861 -9.48 -23.12 40.42
N THR A 862 -9.28 -24.45 40.38
CA THR A 862 -9.77 -25.36 41.42
C THR A 862 -8.62 -26.21 41.93
N ASP A 863 -8.29 -25.98 43.20
CA ASP A 863 -7.91 -26.91 44.27
C ASP A 863 -6.83 -27.98 44.04
N ALA A 864 -5.66 -27.78 44.66
CA ALA A 864 -5.11 -28.60 45.76
C ALA A 864 -3.77 -28.04 46.26
#